data_AF-A0A453CC68-F1
#
_entry.id   AF-A0A453CC68-F1
#
_cell.length_a   1.000
_cell.length_b   1.000
_cell.length_c   1.000
_cell.angle_alpha   90.00
_cell.angle_beta   90.00
_cell.angle_gamma   90.00
#
_symmetry.space_group_name_H-M   'P 1'
#
loop_
_entity.id
_entity.type
_entity.pdbx_description
1 polymer ?
#
loop_
_entity_poly.entity_id
_entity_poly.type
_entity_poly.pdbx_seq_one_letter_code
_entity_poly.pdbx_strand_id
1 'polypeptide(L)'
;MLGAFRYLHPVNGNECSVVIGGDYITTESGTGLVHTAPGHGQEDYLTGLKYGLPIVSPVDDEGNFTAEAGQFSGLSVLGAGNAAVVKYLDEHVSLILEEPYKHKYPYDWRSKEPTIFRATEQWFASVDGFRDAALDAIKRVTWVPSQGENRIVNMISGRSDWCISRQRTWGVPIPVFYHVDTQEPLITEKTIEHIKGIVSEKGSDAWWYMPTEELLPEKYRDKASEYRKGTDTMDVWFDSGSSWAAVSAKRDGLNFPADVYLEGSDQHRGWFQSSLLTSIATTGKAPYSSVITHGFVLDEEGFKMSKSVGNVVDPEKVIVGGKNSKEEPPYGADVLRLWVSSVDYTGDVLIGSQILRQMSDMYRKLRGTMRFLLANLHDWKPENSVPYSDLPKIDQYALFQLENVVASMKDGYDNYQFYKIYQTLQRFAIVGLSNFYFDVAKDRLYVGGRVSYTRKSCQTVLAAHLLYLVRAIAPIMPHLAEDIWQNLPFQHTLEDGSVAKFAFDLKWPDKNEEWRSVQKDDVDFLGVILELRSEVNKILESARTGKLIGASLDAKVYLHAENPDTVSKLKELASATNDADALHRLFITSQVEILPSLSEETKLGVSYAGKFSDPRTGEIWIGATRADGVKCERCWVYTKDVGSFLDHPTLCSRCHGVIDLQPQASPATAAAAVA
;
A
#
# COMPACT_ATOMS: atom_id res chain seq x y z
N MET A 1 -7.61 33.71 -49.83
CA MET A 1 -8.08 32.75 -48.81
C MET A 1 -9.14 31.88 -49.48
N LEU A 2 -8.95 30.56 -49.55
CA LEU A 2 -9.84 29.66 -50.31
C LEU A 2 -11.19 29.39 -49.59
N GLY A 3 -11.33 29.75 -48.32
CA GLY A 3 -12.54 29.50 -47.50
C GLY A 3 -13.82 30.26 -47.90
N ALA A 4 -13.79 31.04 -48.99
CA ALA A 4 -14.96 31.72 -49.55
C ALA A 4 -15.41 31.11 -50.89
N PHE A 5 -14.71 30.07 -51.37
CA PHE A 5 -14.98 29.43 -52.65
C PHE A 5 -15.96 28.27 -52.47
N ARG A 6 -16.69 27.99 -53.55
CA ARG A 6 -17.59 26.85 -53.68
C ARG A 6 -17.18 25.99 -54.86
N TYR A 7 -17.47 24.71 -54.79
CA TYR A 7 -17.20 23.74 -55.85
C TYR A 7 -18.41 22.84 -56.07
N LEU A 8 -18.49 22.21 -57.25
CA LEU A 8 -19.50 21.21 -57.53
C LEU A 8 -18.97 19.84 -57.17
N HIS A 9 -19.72 19.07 -56.41
CA HIS A 9 -19.36 17.71 -56.05
C HIS A 9 -19.37 16.82 -57.31
N PRO A 10 -18.30 16.04 -57.58
CA PRO A 10 -18.09 15.38 -58.87
C PRO A 10 -19.11 14.27 -59.18
N VAL A 11 -19.80 13.75 -58.15
CA VAL A 11 -20.80 12.68 -58.32
C VAL A 11 -22.23 13.20 -58.48
N ASN A 12 -22.72 14.01 -57.53
CA ASN A 12 -24.13 14.42 -57.48
C ASN A 12 -24.36 15.87 -57.95
N GLY A 13 -23.30 16.61 -58.29
CA GLY A 13 -23.40 17.99 -58.77
C GLY A 13 -23.82 19.00 -57.70
N ASN A 14 -23.86 18.62 -56.42
CA ASN A 14 -24.23 19.52 -55.33
C ASN A 14 -23.18 20.63 -55.18
N GLU A 15 -23.65 21.84 -54.86
CA GLU A 15 -22.77 22.97 -54.55
C GLU A 15 -22.23 22.83 -53.11
N CYS A 16 -20.92 22.65 -52.97
CA CYS A 16 -20.22 22.45 -51.71
C CYS A 16 -19.36 23.68 -51.36
N SER A 17 -19.23 23.98 -50.07
CA SER A 17 -18.41 25.10 -49.58
C SER A 17 -17.02 24.62 -49.16
N VAL A 18 -15.99 25.40 -49.45
CA VAL A 18 -14.65 25.18 -48.89
C VAL A 18 -14.59 25.83 -47.52
N VAL A 19 -14.32 25.04 -46.47
CA VAL A 19 -14.17 25.54 -45.09
C VAL A 19 -12.70 25.66 -44.70
N ILE A 20 -12.41 26.48 -43.70
CA ILE A 20 -11.07 26.54 -43.12
C ILE A 20 -10.90 25.32 -42.21
N GLY A 21 -10.06 24.38 -42.64
CA GLY A 21 -9.73 23.17 -41.87
C GLY A 21 -8.92 23.44 -40.60
N GLY A 22 -8.69 22.40 -39.81
CA GLY A 22 -7.97 22.50 -38.53
C GLY A 22 -6.45 22.29 -38.64
N ASP A 23 -5.76 22.40 -37.50
CA ASP A 23 -4.29 22.26 -37.39
C ASP A 23 -3.77 20.85 -37.75
N TYR A 24 -4.66 19.89 -38.01
CA TYR A 24 -4.33 18.54 -38.47
C TYR A 24 -3.99 18.48 -39.97
N ILE A 25 -4.26 19.54 -40.73
CA ILE A 25 -3.93 19.61 -42.16
C ILE A 25 -2.48 20.08 -42.31
N THR A 26 -1.63 19.24 -42.91
CA THR A 26 -0.21 19.55 -43.14
C THR A 26 0.10 19.64 -44.63
N THR A 27 1.24 20.24 -44.98
CA THR A 27 1.76 20.26 -46.36
C THR A 27 2.62 19.04 -46.68
N GLU A 28 2.74 18.09 -45.75
CA GLU A 28 3.62 16.92 -45.86
C GLU A 28 2.93 15.71 -46.52
N SER A 29 1.60 15.75 -46.70
CA SER A 29 0.83 14.65 -47.27
C SER A 29 -0.37 15.16 -48.08
N GLY A 30 -0.62 14.52 -49.22
CA GLY A 30 -1.68 14.91 -50.14
C GLY A 30 -1.45 16.28 -50.79
N THR A 31 -2.54 17.01 -51.08
CA THR A 31 -2.52 18.28 -51.81
C THR A 31 -2.57 19.51 -50.90
N GLY A 32 -2.65 19.32 -49.57
CA GLY A 32 -2.98 20.39 -48.61
C GLY A 32 -4.46 20.82 -48.63
N LEU A 33 -5.30 20.21 -49.47
CA LEU A 33 -6.75 20.33 -49.47
C LEU A 33 -7.35 18.97 -49.09
N VAL A 34 -8.02 18.91 -47.94
CA VAL A 34 -8.59 17.67 -47.39
C VAL A 34 -10.09 17.66 -47.60
N HIS A 35 -10.60 16.59 -48.21
CA HIS A 35 -12.03 16.33 -48.31
C HIS A 35 -12.62 16.01 -46.93
N THR A 36 -13.76 16.61 -46.59
CA THR A 36 -14.43 16.42 -45.31
C THR A 36 -15.72 15.63 -45.49
N ALA A 37 -15.81 14.45 -44.88
CA ALA A 37 -17.04 13.65 -44.77
C ALA A 37 -17.40 13.43 -43.30
N PRO A 38 -18.26 14.28 -42.69
CA PRO A 38 -18.53 14.22 -41.25
C PRO A 38 -19.05 12.87 -40.75
N GLY A 39 -19.68 12.07 -41.62
CA GLY A 39 -20.15 10.73 -41.28
C GLY A 39 -19.08 9.64 -41.21
N HIS A 40 -17.83 9.92 -41.58
CA HIS A 40 -16.80 8.89 -41.83
C HIS A 40 -15.41 9.20 -41.27
N GLY A 41 -15.26 10.22 -40.40
CA GLY A 41 -13.99 10.55 -39.75
C GLY A 41 -14.20 11.43 -38.53
N GLN A 42 -13.36 11.29 -37.50
CA GLN A 42 -13.52 12.04 -36.24
C GLN A 42 -13.23 13.53 -36.43
N GLU A 43 -12.12 13.87 -37.10
CA GLU A 43 -11.73 15.24 -37.41
C GLU A 43 -12.75 15.90 -38.36
N ASP A 44 -13.28 15.12 -39.30
CA ASP A 44 -14.33 15.56 -40.21
C ASP A 44 -15.66 15.80 -39.49
N TYR A 45 -16.02 14.95 -38.53
CA TYR A 45 -17.21 15.10 -37.70
C TYR A 45 -17.13 16.39 -36.87
N LEU A 46 -15.99 16.65 -36.22
CA LEU A 46 -15.77 17.88 -35.44
C LEU A 46 -15.79 19.13 -36.32
N THR A 47 -15.19 19.06 -37.52
CA THR A 47 -15.23 20.14 -38.50
C THR A 47 -16.65 20.38 -39.00
N GLY A 48 -17.40 19.31 -39.25
CA GLY A 48 -18.80 19.35 -39.63
C GLY A 48 -19.67 20.02 -38.57
N LEU A 49 -19.51 19.66 -37.30
CA LEU A 49 -20.20 20.31 -36.18
C LEU A 49 -19.85 21.80 -36.08
N LYS A 50 -18.56 22.15 -36.19
CA LYS A 50 -18.08 23.54 -36.10
C LYS A 50 -18.71 24.46 -37.15
N TYR A 51 -18.89 23.97 -38.37
CA TYR A 51 -19.40 24.75 -39.50
C TYR A 51 -20.86 24.43 -39.88
N GLY A 52 -21.54 23.57 -39.12
CA GLY A 52 -22.93 23.18 -39.38
C GLY A 52 -23.12 22.39 -40.68
N LEU A 53 -22.15 21.56 -41.06
CA LEU A 53 -22.24 20.70 -42.25
C LEU A 53 -23.18 19.50 -42.00
N PRO A 54 -23.95 19.06 -43.01
CA PRO A 54 -24.74 17.84 -42.90
C PRO A 54 -23.86 16.62 -42.59
N ILE A 55 -24.27 15.81 -41.60
CA ILE A 55 -23.62 14.54 -41.26
C ILE A 55 -24.30 13.44 -42.08
N VAL A 56 -23.78 13.23 -43.29
CA VAL A 56 -24.26 12.20 -44.22
C VAL A 56 -23.40 10.96 -44.06
N SER A 57 -24.01 9.78 -43.94
CA SER A 57 -23.32 8.49 -43.87
C SER A 57 -24.11 7.44 -44.66
N PRO A 58 -23.92 7.35 -45.98
CA PRO A 58 -24.77 6.54 -46.85
C PRO A 58 -24.31 5.07 -46.85
N VAL A 59 -24.11 4.47 -45.69
CA VAL A 59 -23.60 3.10 -45.51
C VAL A 59 -24.44 2.36 -44.47
N ASP A 60 -24.87 1.13 -44.77
CA ASP A 60 -25.67 0.28 -43.88
C ASP A 60 -24.82 -0.52 -42.86
N ASP A 61 -25.47 -1.38 -42.06
CA ASP A 61 -24.84 -2.23 -41.03
C ASP A 61 -23.97 -3.35 -41.61
N GLU A 62 -24.25 -3.73 -42.85
CA GLU A 62 -23.52 -4.74 -43.61
C GLU A 62 -22.31 -4.14 -44.37
N GLY A 63 -22.11 -2.82 -44.30
CA GLY A 63 -21.01 -2.14 -44.98
C GLY A 63 -21.23 -1.94 -46.48
N ASN A 64 -22.49 -1.84 -46.91
CA ASN A 64 -22.88 -1.51 -48.28
C ASN A 64 -23.46 -0.10 -48.37
N PHE A 65 -23.36 0.51 -49.55
CA PHE A 65 -23.97 1.81 -49.79
C PHE A 65 -25.50 1.77 -49.72
N THR A 66 -26.12 2.75 -49.06
CA THR A 66 -27.58 2.89 -48.99
C THR A 66 -28.14 3.57 -50.26
N ALA A 67 -29.47 3.70 -50.33
CA ALA A 67 -30.14 4.40 -51.43
C ALA A 67 -29.69 5.86 -51.60
N GLU A 68 -29.18 6.50 -50.53
CA GLU A 68 -28.64 7.87 -50.57
C GLU A 68 -27.39 7.98 -51.46
N ALA A 69 -26.67 6.89 -51.68
CA ALA A 69 -25.53 6.84 -52.59
C ALA A 69 -25.92 6.79 -54.08
N GLY A 70 -27.23 6.81 -54.39
CA GLY A 70 -27.75 6.81 -55.75
C GLY A 70 -27.36 5.55 -56.52
N GLN A 71 -26.65 5.72 -57.63
CA GLN A 71 -26.25 4.63 -58.53
C GLN A 71 -25.31 3.59 -57.90
N PHE A 72 -24.69 3.89 -56.75
CA PHE A 72 -23.79 2.99 -56.04
C PHE A 72 -24.50 2.15 -54.96
N SER A 73 -25.80 2.36 -54.77
CA SER A 73 -26.62 1.66 -53.76
C SER A 73 -26.46 0.13 -53.87
N GLY A 74 -26.30 -0.52 -52.72
CA GLY A 74 -26.16 -1.97 -52.57
C GLY A 74 -24.74 -2.52 -52.81
N LEU A 75 -23.77 -1.68 -53.20
CA LEU A 75 -22.38 -2.11 -53.38
C LEU A 75 -21.59 -2.03 -52.06
N SER A 76 -20.76 -3.04 -51.79
CA SER A 76 -19.87 -3.06 -50.63
C SER A 76 -18.79 -1.96 -50.71
N VAL A 77 -18.69 -1.14 -49.66
CA VAL A 77 -17.86 0.08 -49.66
C VAL A 77 -16.36 -0.19 -49.76
N LEU A 78 -15.86 -1.26 -49.13
CA LEU A 78 -14.45 -1.65 -49.19
C LEU A 78 -14.11 -2.56 -50.38
N GLY A 79 -15.11 -2.92 -51.19
CA GLY A 79 -14.96 -3.80 -52.34
C GLY A 79 -15.41 -3.14 -53.64
N ALA A 80 -16.47 -3.70 -54.24
CA ALA A 80 -16.98 -3.27 -55.55
C ALA A 80 -17.44 -1.80 -55.58
N GLY A 81 -17.89 -1.25 -54.45
CA GLY A 81 -18.32 0.14 -54.33
C GLY A 81 -17.19 1.12 -54.61
N ASN A 82 -16.03 0.96 -53.97
CA ASN A 82 -14.87 1.84 -54.19
C ASN A 82 -14.41 1.79 -55.66
N ALA A 83 -14.34 0.59 -56.25
CA ALA A 83 -13.98 0.41 -57.66
C ALA A 83 -14.99 1.09 -58.60
N ALA A 84 -16.29 1.02 -58.30
CA ALA A 84 -17.33 1.68 -59.07
C ALA A 84 -17.23 3.22 -59.00
N VAL A 85 -16.91 3.78 -57.83
CA VAL A 85 -16.72 5.23 -57.65
C VAL A 85 -15.50 5.72 -58.44
N VAL A 86 -14.36 5.04 -58.34
CA VAL A 86 -13.15 5.40 -59.11
C VAL A 86 -13.42 5.38 -60.61
N LYS A 87 -14.06 4.29 -61.10
CA LYS A 87 -14.44 4.17 -62.51
C LYS A 87 -15.35 5.31 -62.96
N TYR A 88 -16.35 5.67 -62.15
CA TYR A 88 -17.24 6.79 -62.46
C TYR A 88 -16.47 8.12 -62.55
N LEU A 89 -15.55 8.39 -61.62
CA LEU A 89 -14.75 9.62 -61.62
C LEU A 89 -13.81 9.70 -62.82
N ASP A 90 -13.25 8.58 -63.27
CA ASP A 90 -12.42 8.49 -64.48
C ASP A 90 -13.25 8.76 -65.74
N GLU A 91 -14.42 8.10 -65.89
CA GLU A 91 -15.35 8.30 -67.02
C GLU A 91 -15.85 9.76 -67.14
N HIS A 92 -15.93 10.48 -66.01
CA HIS A 92 -16.36 11.89 -65.94
C HIS A 92 -15.21 12.89 -65.86
N VAL A 93 -13.97 12.47 -66.13
CA VAL A 93 -12.76 13.33 -66.18
C VAL A 93 -12.56 14.15 -64.89
N SER A 94 -12.97 13.58 -63.75
CA SER A 94 -12.84 14.18 -62.42
C SER A 94 -11.71 13.53 -61.60
N LEU A 95 -11.09 12.48 -62.13
CA LEU A 95 -9.92 11.80 -61.55
C LEU A 95 -8.62 12.37 -62.14
N ILE A 96 -7.72 12.87 -61.30
CA ILE A 96 -6.43 13.44 -61.72
C ILE A 96 -5.30 12.40 -61.62
N LEU A 97 -5.29 11.63 -60.53
CA LEU A 97 -4.27 10.64 -60.22
C LEU A 97 -4.89 9.50 -59.41
N GLU A 98 -4.59 8.27 -59.80
CA GLU A 98 -4.84 7.07 -59.01
C GLU A 98 -3.50 6.38 -58.75
N GLU A 99 -3.13 6.23 -57.47
CA GLU A 99 -1.90 5.53 -57.09
C GLU A 99 -2.14 4.58 -55.90
N PRO A 100 -1.61 3.35 -55.94
CA PRO A 100 -1.62 2.48 -54.78
C PRO A 100 -0.56 2.93 -53.77
N TYR A 101 -0.95 3.16 -52.52
CA TYR A 101 -0.03 3.52 -51.44
C TYR A 101 -0.20 2.62 -50.22
N LYS A 102 0.90 2.37 -49.52
CA LYS A 102 0.92 1.53 -48.31
C LYS A 102 0.87 2.40 -47.07
N HIS A 103 -0.11 2.15 -46.22
CA HIS A 103 -0.27 2.84 -44.93
C HIS A 103 -0.78 1.88 -43.86
N LYS A 104 -0.86 2.37 -42.62
CA LYS A 104 -1.48 1.62 -41.51
C LYS A 104 -2.99 1.84 -41.55
N TYR A 105 -3.77 0.76 -41.55
CA TYR A 105 -5.22 0.81 -41.54
C TYR A 105 -5.77 0.00 -40.36
N PRO A 106 -6.88 0.41 -39.72
CA PRO A 106 -7.48 -0.35 -38.63
C PRO A 106 -8.17 -1.63 -39.16
N TYR A 107 -7.94 -2.73 -38.44
CA TYR A 107 -8.54 -4.03 -38.70
C TYR A 107 -9.23 -4.53 -37.43
N ASP A 108 -10.35 -5.23 -37.61
CA ASP A 108 -10.99 -5.93 -36.52
C ASP A 108 -10.03 -7.00 -35.98
N TRP A 109 -9.76 -6.94 -34.69
CA TRP A 109 -8.78 -7.80 -34.04
C TRP A 109 -9.20 -9.28 -34.01
N ARG A 110 -10.47 -9.60 -34.24
CA ARG A 110 -11.03 -10.96 -34.24
C ARG A 110 -11.21 -11.50 -35.65
N SER A 111 -11.94 -10.82 -36.53
CA SER A 111 -12.16 -11.25 -37.92
C SER A 111 -10.96 -10.99 -38.82
N LYS A 112 -10.08 -10.06 -38.44
CA LYS A 112 -8.96 -9.57 -39.26
C LYS A 112 -9.41 -8.91 -40.56
N GLU A 113 -10.64 -8.41 -40.60
CA GLU A 113 -11.19 -7.64 -41.71
C GLU A 113 -11.02 -6.13 -41.48
N PRO A 114 -10.91 -5.33 -42.54
CA PRO A 114 -10.73 -3.89 -42.43
C PRO A 114 -12.00 -3.21 -41.86
N THR A 115 -11.81 -2.25 -40.96
CA THR A 115 -12.91 -1.50 -40.34
C THR A 115 -13.15 -0.16 -41.02
N ILE A 116 -14.39 0.34 -40.96
CA ILE A 116 -14.75 1.68 -41.43
C ILE A 116 -15.26 2.56 -40.27
N PHE A 117 -15.14 3.87 -40.42
CA PHE A 117 -15.82 4.83 -39.55
C PHE A 117 -17.20 5.14 -40.11
N ARG A 118 -18.22 5.13 -39.25
CA ARG A 118 -19.61 5.43 -39.58
C ARG A 118 -20.26 6.22 -38.44
N ALA A 119 -20.95 7.30 -38.77
CA ALA A 119 -21.82 7.97 -37.81
C ALA A 119 -23.00 7.05 -37.46
N THR A 120 -23.28 6.92 -36.16
CA THR A 120 -24.40 6.13 -35.65
C THR A 120 -25.12 6.95 -34.58
N GLU A 121 -26.43 6.73 -34.45
CA GLU A 121 -27.21 7.29 -33.36
C GLU A 121 -26.77 6.62 -32.05
N GLN A 122 -26.45 7.44 -31.04
CA GLN A 122 -25.95 6.98 -29.75
C GLN A 122 -26.51 7.86 -28.64
N TRP A 123 -26.61 7.31 -27.43
CA TRP A 123 -26.98 8.05 -26.23
C TRP A 123 -25.75 8.69 -25.59
N PHE A 124 -25.87 9.97 -25.29
CA PHE A 124 -24.84 10.76 -24.62
C PHE A 124 -25.35 11.33 -23.31
N ALA A 125 -24.50 11.30 -22.29
CA ALA A 125 -24.66 12.09 -21.07
C ALA A 125 -23.89 13.40 -21.24
N SER A 126 -24.60 14.53 -21.18
CA SER A 126 -23.97 15.84 -21.36
C SER A 126 -23.09 16.18 -20.15
N VAL A 127 -21.80 16.42 -20.38
CA VAL A 127 -20.86 16.81 -19.32
C VAL A 127 -20.77 18.34 -19.20
N ASP A 128 -21.03 19.05 -20.30
CA ASP A 128 -20.99 20.52 -20.35
C ASP A 128 -21.87 21.18 -19.28
N GLY A 129 -23.03 20.59 -18.98
CA GLY A 129 -23.99 21.17 -18.02
C GLY A 129 -23.52 21.20 -16.56
N PHE A 130 -22.50 20.42 -16.18
CA PHE A 130 -22.02 20.35 -14.79
C PHE A 130 -20.50 20.24 -14.65
N ARG A 131 -19.74 20.52 -15.72
CA ARG A 131 -18.26 20.46 -15.72
C ARG A 131 -17.66 21.30 -14.60
N ASP A 132 -18.09 22.56 -14.47
CA ASP A 132 -17.54 23.48 -13.46
C ASP A 132 -17.83 23.00 -12.03
N ALA A 133 -19.02 22.45 -11.78
CA ALA A 133 -19.38 21.85 -10.50
C ALA A 133 -18.50 20.63 -10.18
N ALA A 134 -18.17 19.80 -11.18
CA ALA A 134 -17.25 18.68 -11.00
C ALA A 134 -15.82 19.15 -10.69
N LEU A 135 -15.33 20.18 -11.40
CA LEU A 135 -14.00 20.77 -11.15
C LEU A 135 -13.92 21.41 -9.76
N ASP A 136 -14.99 22.06 -9.29
CA ASP A 136 -15.02 22.62 -7.94
C ASP A 136 -15.11 21.55 -6.85
N ALA A 137 -15.78 20.43 -7.12
CA ALA A 137 -15.82 19.31 -6.20
C ALA A 137 -14.45 18.64 -6.04
N ILE A 138 -13.67 18.52 -7.12
CA ILE A 138 -12.31 17.96 -7.09
C ILE A 138 -11.40 18.69 -6.10
N LYS A 139 -11.48 20.02 -6.04
CA LYS A 139 -10.68 20.86 -5.12
C LYS A 139 -10.96 20.60 -3.64
N ARG A 140 -12.10 19.97 -3.33
CA ARG A 140 -12.51 19.64 -1.95
C ARG A 140 -12.14 18.21 -1.54
N VAL A 141 -11.66 17.40 -2.48
CA VAL A 141 -11.23 16.02 -2.25
C VAL A 141 -9.74 16.02 -1.87
N THR A 142 -9.36 15.18 -0.91
CA THR A 142 -7.95 14.95 -0.59
C THR A 142 -7.35 13.92 -1.55
N TRP A 143 -6.29 14.30 -2.27
CA TRP A 143 -5.62 13.44 -3.24
C TRP A 143 -4.27 12.94 -2.72
N VAL A 144 -4.08 11.61 -2.72
CA VAL A 144 -2.84 10.95 -2.29
C VAL A 144 -2.33 10.06 -3.44
N PRO A 145 -1.24 10.43 -4.14
CA PRO A 145 -0.47 11.67 -4.02
C PRO A 145 -1.24 12.89 -4.59
N SER A 146 -0.83 14.09 -4.21
CA SER A 146 -1.46 15.36 -4.65
C SER A 146 -1.49 15.54 -6.16
N GLN A 147 -0.57 14.89 -6.89
CA GLN A 147 -0.53 14.90 -8.36
C GLN A 147 -1.77 14.26 -9.02
N GLY A 148 -2.52 13.42 -8.29
CA GLY A 148 -3.76 12.82 -8.78
C GLY A 148 -4.84 13.87 -9.13
N GLU A 149 -4.85 14.99 -8.40
CA GLU A 149 -5.76 16.12 -8.66
C GLU A 149 -5.57 16.67 -10.08
N ASN A 150 -4.33 16.98 -10.45
CA ASN A 150 -4.02 17.51 -11.78
C ASN A 150 -4.41 16.54 -12.90
N ARG A 151 -4.26 15.23 -12.66
CA ARG A 151 -4.65 14.20 -13.64
C ARG A 151 -6.14 14.23 -13.88
N ILE A 152 -6.97 14.24 -12.84
CA ILE A 152 -8.42 14.22 -13.00
C ILE A 152 -8.96 15.56 -13.52
N VAL A 153 -8.38 16.70 -13.11
CA VAL A 153 -8.74 18.04 -13.61
C VAL A 153 -8.52 18.12 -15.12
N ASN A 154 -7.35 17.69 -15.61
CA ASN A 154 -7.04 17.72 -17.03
C ASN A 154 -7.98 16.82 -17.84
N MET A 155 -8.32 15.63 -17.30
CA MET A 155 -9.25 14.71 -17.95
C MET A 155 -10.66 15.30 -18.08
N ILE A 156 -11.17 15.95 -17.03
CA ILE A 156 -12.54 16.51 -17.05
C ILE A 156 -12.62 17.80 -17.85
N SER A 157 -11.58 18.65 -17.78
CA SER A 157 -11.56 19.93 -18.49
C SER A 157 -11.62 19.76 -20.01
N GLY A 158 -10.94 18.75 -20.56
CA GLY A 158 -10.93 18.45 -21.99
C GLY A 158 -12.02 17.47 -22.45
N ARG A 159 -12.91 17.01 -21.56
CA ARG A 159 -13.88 15.97 -21.88
C ARG A 159 -15.11 16.53 -22.59
N SER A 160 -15.44 15.95 -23.74
CA SER A 160 -16.72 16.11 -24.43
C SER A 160 -17.81 15.23 -23.79
N ASP A 161 -19.03 15.30 -24.33
CA ASP A 161 -20.14 14.48 -23.87
C ASP A 161 -19.82 12.98 -23.87
N TRP A 162 -20.31 12.29 -22.86
CA TRP A 162 -20.00 10.89 -22.62
C TRP A 162 -21.00 9.99 -23.36
N CYS A 163 -20.54 9.28 -24.39
CA CYS A 163 -21.32 8.23 -25.03
C CYS A 163 -21.56 7.05 -24.06
N ILE A 164 -22.80 6.91 -23.61
CA ILE A 164 -23.22 5.91 -22.61
C ILE A 164 -23.88 4.68 -23.22
N SER A 165 -24.23 4.68 -24.51
CA SER A 165 -24.81 3.49 -25.18
C SER A 165 -23.75 2.55 -25.74
N ARG A 166 -24.06 1.26 -25.73
CA ARG A 166 -23.28 0.18 -26.33
C ARG A 166 -24.21 -0.80 -27.04
N GLN A 167 -23.85 -1.20 -28.26
CA GLN A 167 -24.54 -2.24 -29.02
C GLN A 167 -24.00 -3.61 -28.58
N ARG A 168 -24.36 -4.01 -27.36
CA ARG A 168 -23.95 -5.26 -26.71
C ARG A 168 -25.15 -5.93 -26.05
N THR A 169 -25.13 -7.26 -26.02
CA THR A 169 -26.18 -8.08 -25.39
C THR A 169 -26.04 -8.21 -23.88
N TRP A 170 -24.85 -7.92 -23.34
CA TRP A 170 -24.56 -7.98 -21.90
C TRP A 170 -24.32 -6.59 -21.33
N GLY A 171 -25.18 -6.17 -20.41
CA GLY A 171 -25.14 -4.87 -19.73
C GLY A 171 -26.53 -4.43 -19.26
N VAL A 172 -26.59 -3.37 -18.46
CA VAL A 172 -27.87 -2.76 -18.05
C VAL A 172 -28.52 -2.11 -19.27
N PRO A 173 -29.78 -2.43 -19.63
CA PRO A 173 -30.43 -1.82 -20.79
C PRO A 173 -30.69 -0.33 -20.55
N ILE A 174 -30.58 0.49 -21.61
CA ILE A 174 -31.05 1.88 -21.55
C ILE A 174 -32.58 1.86 -21.66
N PRO A 175 -33.32 2.29 -20.61
CA PRO A 175 -34.77 2.10 -20.52
C PRO A 175 -35.54 3.14 -21.34
N VAL A 176 -35.41 3.05 -22.67
CA VAL A 176 -36.06 3.93 -23.64
C VAL A 176 -36.92 3.13 -24.62
N PHE A 177 -38.06 3.70 -24.99
CA PHE A 177 -38.90 3.20 -26.07
C PHE A 177 -38.83 4.18 -27.25
N TYR A 178 -39.08 3.69 -28.46
CA TYR A 178 -39.12 4.50 -29.68
C TYR A 178 -40.46 4.34 -30.36
N HIS A 179 -41.05 5.43 -30.84
CA HIS A 179 -42.23 5.33 -31.70
C HIS A 179 -41.83 4.66 -33.03
N VAL A 180 -42.64 3.71 -33.51
CA VAL A 180 -42.29 2.87 -34.69
C VAL A 180 -42.18 3.71 -35.97
N ASP A 181 -43.07 4.68 -36.18
CA ASP A 181 -43.04 5.50 -37.40
C ASP A 181 -42.05 6.68 -37.33
N THR A 182 -42.09 7.47 -36.25
CA THR A 182 -41.31 8.72 -36.15
C THR A 182 -39.89 8.53 -35.59
N GLN A 183 -39.60 7.36 -35.00
CA GLN A 183 -38.36 7.09 -34.25
C GLN A 183 -38.14 8.01 -33.03
N GLU A 184 -39.14 8.79 -32.61
CA GLU A 184 -38.99 9.67 -31.45
C GLU A 184 -38.87 8.85 -30.15
N PRO A 185 -37.91 9.20 -29.26
CA PRO A 185 -37.72 8.48 -28.01
C PRO A 185 -38.77 8.86 -26.95
N LEU A 186 -39.41 7.86 -26.37
CA LEU A 186 -40.24 7.96 -25.18
C LEU A 186 -39.38 7.66 -23.94
N ILE A 187 -38.87 8.73 -23.33
CA ILE A 187 -38.13 8.69 -22.07
C ILE A 187 -38.60 9.83 -21.17
N THR A 188 -39.26 9.47 -20.06
CA THR A 188 -39.84 10.41 -19.10
C THR A 188 -39.60 9.91 -17.68
N GLU A 189 -39.68 10.78 -16.68
CA GLU A 189 -39.57 10.38 -15.27
C GLU A 189 -40.52 9.23 -14.91
N LYS A 190 -41.76 9.26 -15.43
CA LYS A 190 -42.76 8.22 -15.18
C LYS A 190 -42.42 6.88 -15.84
N THR A 191 -41.87 6.89 -17.07
CA THR A 191 -41.45 5.65 -17.73
C THR A 191 -40.24 5.06 -17.03
N ILE A 192 -39.28 5.90 -16.65
CA ILE A 192 -38.09 5.47 -15.89
C ILE A 192 -38.47 4.89 -14.53
N GLU A 193 -39.33 5.55 -13.76
CA GLU A 193 -39.73 5.07 -12.43
C GLU A 193 -40.48 3.73 -12.50
N HIS A 194 -41.33 3.56 -13.52
CA HIS A 194 -42.01 2.30 -13.76
C HIS A 194 -41.02 1.16 -14.05
N ILE A 195 -40.07 1.38 -14.96
CA ILE A 195 -39.04 0.39 -15.29
C ILE A 195 -38.14 0.09 -14.09
N LYS A 196 -37.78 1.10 -13.28
CA LYS A 196 -37.04 0.89 -12.03
C LYS A 196 -37.79 -0.06 -11.09
N GLY A 197 -39.11 0.05 -10.99
CA GLY A 197 -39.95 -0.89 -10.24
C GLY A 197 -39.81 -2.32 -10.76
N ILE A 198 -39.95 -2.52 -12.07
CA ILE A 198 -39.80 -3.84 -12.71
C ILE A 198 -38.40 -4.42 -12.47
N VAL A 199 -37.36 -3.63 -12.69
CA VAL A 199 -35.96 -4.07 -12.51
C VAL A 199 -35.67 -4.40 -11.04
N SER A 200 -36.27 -3.69 -10.09
CA SER A 200 -36.09 -3.96 -8.67
C SER A 200 -36.70 -5.30 -8.23
N GLU A 201 -37.77 -5.74 -8.88
CA GLU A 201 -38.45 -7.01 -8.58
C GLU A 201 -37.90 -8.18 -9.40
N LYS A 202 -37.65 -7.97 -10.70
CA LYS A 202 -37.37 -9.03 -11.68
C LYS A 202 -35.96 -9.02 -12.26
N GLY A 203 -35.13 -8.03 -11.88
CA GLY A 203 -33.80 -7.81 -12.45
C GLY A 203 -33.81 -7.12 -13.81
N SER A 204 -32.63 -6.74 -14.30
CA SER A 204 -32.46 -6.05 -15.60
C SER A 204 -32.87 -6.91 -16.79
N ASP A 205 -32.78 -8.24 -16.66
CA ASP A 205 -33.12 -9.19 -17.73
C ASP A 205 -34.60 -9.12 -18.14
N ALA A 206 -35.46 -8.62 -17.23
CA ALA A 206 -36.85 -8.34 -17.51
C ALA A 206 -37.06 -7.51 -18.78
N TRP A 207 -36.15 -6.56 -19.07
CA TRP A 207 -36.20 -5.77 -20.29
C TRP A 207 -36.17 -6.62 -21.55
N TRP A 208 -35.47 -7.76 -21.55
CA TRP A 208 -35.29 -8.59 -22.74
C TRP A 208 -36.45 -9.54 -22.97
N TYR A 209 -36.87 -10.27 -21.94
CA TYR A 209 -37.90 -11.31 -22.07
C TYR A 209 -39.33 -10.80 -21.93
N MET A 210 -39.57 -9.67 -21.26
CA MET A 210 -40.93 -9.14 -21.12
C MET A 210 -41.40 -8.47 -22.42
N PRO A 211 -42.71 -8.58 -22.73
CA PRO A 211 -43.30 -7.93 -23.88
C PRO A 211 -43.43 -6.41 -23.65
N THR A 212 -43.46 -5.63 -24.73
CA THR A 212 -43.46 -4.15 -24.67
C THR A 212 -44.67 -3.60 -23.89
N GLU A 213 -45.83 -4.25 -24.00
CA GLU A 213 -47.06 -3.90 -23.26
C GLU A 213 -46.87 -3.93 -21.74
N GLU A 214 -46.06 -4.88 -21.24
CA GLU A 214 -45.83 -5.06 -19.81
C GLU A 214 -44.70 -4.16 -19.28
N LEU A 215 -43.81 -3.68 -20.15
CA LEU A 215 -42.74 -2.75 -19.81
C LEU A 215 -43.23 -1.28 -19.85
N LEU A 216 -44.28 -0.99 -20.61
CA LEU A 216 -44.84 0.35 -20.70
C LEU A 216 -45.72 0.68 -19.48
N PRO A 217 -45.65 1.92 -18.95
CA PRO A 217 -46.60 2.39 -17.95
C PRO A 217 -48.04 2.34 -18.48
N GLU A 218 -49.02 2.23 -17.58
CA GLU A 218 -50.44 2.03 -17.91
C GLU A 218 -50.98 2.95 -19.01
N LYS A 219 -50.59 4.24 -18.99
CA LYS A 219 -51.00 5.24 -19.99
C LYS A 219 -50.67 4.86 -21.44
N TYR A 220 -49.61 4.07 -21.64
CA TYR A 220 -49.09 3.69 -22.96
C TYR A 220 -49.42 2.24 -23.32
N ARG A 221 -50.03 1.47 -22.42
CA ARG A 221 -50.31 0.03 -22.62
C ARG A 221 -51.22 -0.22 -23.82
N ASP A 222 -52.28 0.57 -23.97
CA ASP A 222 -53.22 0.48 -25.11
C ASP A 222 -52.59 0.90 -26.45
N LYS A 223 -51.43 1.56 -26.41
CA LYS A 223 -50.67 2.02 -27.57
C LYS A 223 -49.35 1.28 -27.75
N ALA A 224 -49.15 0.15 -27.08
CA ALA A 224 -47.88 -0.54 -27.09
C ALA A 224 -47.40 -0.92 -28.50
N SER A 225 -48.32 -1.20 -29.43
CA SER A 225 -48.00 -1.47 -30.84
C SER A 225 -47.38 -0.28 -31.59
N GLU A 226 -47.57 0.95 -31.09
CA GLU A 226 -46.93 2.17 -31.62
C GLU A 226 -45.47 2.29 -31.16
N TYR A 227 -45.01 1.47 -30.22
CA TYR A 227 -43.69 1.57 -29.59
C TYR A 227 -42.85 0.29 -29.72
N ARG A 228 -41.54 0.48 -29.84
CA ARG A 228 -40.53 -0.58 -29.71
C ARG A 228 -39.55 -0.25 -28.59
N LYS A 229 -39.13 -1.24 -27.81
CA LYS A 229 -38.09 -1.06 -26.78
C LYS A 229 -36.71 -0.91 -27.42
N GLY A 230 -35.85 -0.07 -26.83
CA GLY A 230 -34.46 0.08 -27.22
C GLY A 230 -33.63 -1.18 -26.97
N THR A 231 -32.57 -1.36 -27.76
CA THR A 231 -31.67 -2.53 -27.71
C THR A 231 -30.29 -2.21 -27.17
N ASP A 232 -30.00 -0.94 -26.90
CA ASP A 232 -28.70 -0.51 -26.37
C ASP A 232 -28.58 -0.82 -24.88
N THR A 233 -27.36 -1.15 -24.48
CA THR A 233 -26.96 -1.27 -23.08
C THR A 233 -26.10 -0.08 -22.65
N MET A 234 -26.04 0.15 -21.34
CA MET A 234 -25.19 1.17 -20.74
C MET A 234 -23.71 0.79 -20.79
N ASP A 235 -22.87 1.80 -20.90
CA ASP A 235 -21.43 1.70 -20.73
C ASP A 235 -21.08 1.14 -19.35
N VAL A 236 -20.16 0.18 -19.26
CA VAL A 236 -19.74 -0.44 -17.99
C VAL A 236 -19.11 0.56 -17.01
N TRP A 237 -18.62 1.70 -17.51
CA TRP A 237 -18.18 2.81 -16.67
C TRP A 237 -19.35 3.55 -16.01
N PHE A 238 -20.55 3.52 -16.60
CA PHE A 238 -21.76 4.03 -15.98
C PHE A 238 -22.21 3.11 -14.84
N ASP A 239 -22.21 1.79 -15.07
CA ASP A 239 -22.53 0.79 -14.05
C ASP A 239 -21.61 0.97 -12.83
N SER A 240 -20.30 0.86 -13.04
CA SER A 240 -19.31 1.04 -11.96
C SER A 240 -19.34 2.46 -11.38
N GLY A 241 -19.52 3.49 -12.22
CA GLY A 241 -19.64 4.88 -11.78
C GLY A 241 -20.85 5.11 -10.87
N SER A 242 -21.92 4.33 -11.01
CA SER A 242 -23.09 4.43 -10.15
C SER A 242 -22.98 3.63 -8.84
N SER A 243 -21.83 3.01 -8.54
CA SER A 243 -21.64 2.18 -7.34
C SER A 243 -21.83 2.96 -6.03
N TRP A 244 -21.51 4.26 -6.00
CA TRP A 244 -21.76 5.10 -4.83
C TRP A 244 -23.27 5.18 -4.49
N ALA A 245 -24.14 5.17 -5.50
CA ALA A 245 -25.59 5.23 -5.33
C ALA A 245 -26.17 3.85 -4.98
N ALA A 246 -25.70 2.82 -5.69
CA ALA A 246 -26.20 1.46 -5.53
C ALA A 246 -25.72 0.78 -4.24
N VAL A 247 -24.53 1.17 -3.74
CA VAL A 247 -23.88 0.54 -2.59
C VAL A 247 -23.73 1.53 -1.45
N SER A 248 -22.85 2.54 -1.57
CA SER A 248 -22.46 3.40 -0.44
C SER A 248 -23.62 4.21 0.14
N ALA A 249 -24.51 4.74 -0.70
CA ALA A 249 -25.64 5.56 -0.29
C ALA A 249 -26.87 4.74 0.15
N LYS A 250 -26.94 3.44 -0.22
CA LYS A 250 -28.14 2.61 -0.03
C LYS A 250 -27.98 1.54 1.05
N ARG A 251 -26.77 1.02 1.27
CA ARG A 251 -26.55 -0.09 2.20
C ARG A 251 -26.29 0.43 3.62
N ASP A 252 -27.04 -0.11 4.58
CA ASP A 252 -26.86 0.21 5.99
C ASP A 252 -25.43 -0.04 6.47
N GLY A 253 -24.89 0.90 7.24
CA GLY A 253 -23.52 0.84 7.78
C GLY A 253 -22.44 1.40 6.85
N LEU A 254 -22.80 1.89 5.66
CA LEU A 254 -21.90 2.63 4.77
C LEU A 254 -22.22 4.13 4.78
N ASN A 255 -21.22 4.94 4.41
CA ASN A 255 -21.32 6.39 4.33
C ASN A 255 -21.31 6.87 2.88
N PHE A 256 -22.08 7.92 2.62
CA PHE A 256 -21.96 8.73 1.41
C PHE A 256 -21.81 10.22 1.81
N PRO A 257 -20.74 10.91 1.38
CA PRO A 257 -19.59 10.41 0.61
C PRO A 257 -18.79 9.32 1.35
N ALA A 258 -18.10 8.46 0.61
CA ALA A 258 -17.17 7.48 1.18
C ALA A 258 -15.90 8.18 1.68
N ASP A 259 -15.31 7.72 2.79
CA ASP A 259 -14.10 8.34 3.35
C ASP A 259 -12.90 8.27 2.37
N VAL A 260 -12.73 7.10 1.73
CA VAL A 260 -11.62 6.82 0.80
C VAL A 260 -12.09 5.99 -0.40
N TYR A 261 -11.67 6.41 -1.59
CA TYR A 261 -11.55 5.54 -2.77
C TYR A 261 -10.07 5.20 -2.99
N LEU A 262 -9.75 3.95 -3.29
CA LEU A 262 -8.37 3.47 -3.47
C LEU A 262 -8.31 2.55 -4.70
N GLU A 263 -7.60 2.97 -5.75
CA GLU A 263 -7.40 2.16 -6.95
C GLU A 263 -6.12 2.57 -7.71
N GLY A 264 -5.82 1.83 -8.79
CA GLY A 264 -4.72 2.10 -9.70
C GLY A 264 -4.83 3.43 -10.47
N SER A 265 -3.68 3.93 -10.92
CA SER A 265 -3.59 5.20 -11.66
C SER A 265 -4.46 5.30 -12.91
N ASP A 266 -4.80 4.18 -13.56
CA ASP A 266 -5.70 4.08 -14.70
C ASP A 266 -7.15 4.50 -14.37
N GLN A 267 -7.55 4.43 -13.11
CA GLN A 267 -8.92 4.76 -12.68
C GLN A 267 -9.23 6.27 -12.68
N HIS A 268 -8.24 7.14 -12.85
CA HIS A 268 -8.47 8.56 -13.14
C HIS A 268 -9.27 8.77 -14.43
N ARG A 269 -9.08 7.89 -15.42
CA ARG A 269 -9.87 7.89 -16.66
C ARG A 269 -11.09 6.97 -16.56
N GLY A 270 -11.00 5.94 -15.74
CA GLY A 270 -12.09 4.99 -15.46
C GLY A 270 -12.97 5.42 -14.29
N TRP A 271 -12.93 4.61 -13.23
CA TRP A 271 -13.93 4.60 -12.17
C TRP A 271 -13.99 5.87 -11.31
N PHE A 272 -12.86 6.52 -11.01
CA PHE A 272 -12.86 7.75 -10.20
C PHE A 272 -13.65 8.85 -10.90
N GLN A 273 -13.44 8.98 -12.20
CA GLN A 273 -14.09 9.98 -13.02
C GLN A 273 -15.55 9.64 -13.26
N SER A 274 -15.90 8.41 -13.63
CA SER A 274 -17.31 8.05 -13.84
C SER A 274 -18.13 8.15 -12.55
N SER A 275 -17.55 7.79 -11.41
CA SER A 275 -18.18 7.97 -10.10
C SER A 275 -18.41 9.44 -9.79
N LEU A 276 -17.38 10.28 -9.99
CA LEU A 276 -17.50 11.72 -9.77
C LEU A 276 -18.60 12.34 -10.64
N LEU A 277 -18.58 12.06 -11.95
CA LEU A 277 -19.52 12.66 -12.89
C LEU A 277 -20.96 12.25 -12.58
N THR A 278 -21.22 10.96 -12.34
CA THR A 278 -22.58 10.48 -12.01
C THR A 278 -23.07 11.02 -10.66
N SER A 279 -22.21 11.12 -9.66
CA SER A 279 -22.54 11.68 -8.34
C SER A 279 -22.82 13.18 -8.40
N ILE A 280 -22.00 13.95 -9.11
CA ILE A 280 -22.18 15.39 -9.26
C ILE A 280 -23.46 15.68 -10.04
N ALA A 281 -23.71 14.96 -11.13
CA ALA A 281 -24.91 15.15 -11.96
C ALA A 281 -26.21 14.93 -11.17
N THR A 282 -26.21 14.06 -10.16
CA THR A 282 -27.42 13.66 -9.43
C THR A 282 -27.53 14.29 -8.03
N THR A 283 -26.41 14.60 -7.39
CA THR A 283 -26.38 15.06 -5.98
C THR A 283 -25.62 16.37 -5.76
N GLY A 284 -24.84 16.82 -6.76
CA GLY A 284 -23.94 17.96 -6.62
C GLY A 284 -22.76 17.73 -5.66
N LYS A 285 -22.49 16.49 -5.23
CA LYS A 285 -21.39 16.14 -4.33
C LYS A 285 -20.47 15.08 -4.95
N ALA A 286 -19.17 15.14 -4.62
CA ALA A 286 -18.25 14.06 -4.93
C ALA A 286 -18.62 12.80 -4.12
N PRO A 287 -18.43 11.59 -4.67
CA PRO A 287 -18.80 10.36 -3.98
C PRO A 287 -17.76 9.90 -2.96
N TYR A 288 -16.63 10.60 -2.87
CA TYR A 288 -15.51 10.30 -1.99
C TYR A 288 -14.94 11.59 -1.36
N SER A 289 -14.45 11.49 -0.12
CA SER A 289 -13.74 12.55 0.58
C SER A 289 -12.24 12.53 0.28
N SER A 290 -11.65 11.35 0.08
CA SER A 290 -10.25 11.18 -0.28
C SER A 290 -10.08 10.15 -1.40
N VAL A 291 -9.07 10.34 -2.24
CA VAL A 291 -8.66 9.37 -3.27
C VAL A 291 -7.19 9.02 -3.07
N ILE A 292 -6.93 7.73 -2.89
CA ILE A 292 -5.59 7.17 -2.86
C ILE A 292 -5.34 6.46 -4.19
N THR A 293 -4.22 6.78 -4.82
CA THR A 293 -3.82 6.19 -6.09
C THR A 293 -2.53 5.42 -5.92
N HIS A 294 -2.52 4.18 -6.41
CA HIS A 294 -1.29 3.40 -6.52
C HIS A 294 -0.85 3.21 -7.98
N GLY A 295 0.46 2.97 -8.17
CA GLY A 295 1.02 2.55 -9.45
C GLY A 295 0.70 1.08 -9.78
N PHE A 296 1.26 0.63 -10.90
CA PHE A 296 1.16 -0.76 -11.34
C PHE A 296 2.22 -1.63 -10.67
N VAL A 297 1.88 -2.92 -10.53
CA VAL A 297 2.86 -3.94 -10.15
C VAL A 297 3.56 -4.45 -11.42
N LEU A 298 4.88 -4.40 -11.41
CA LEU A 298 5.78 -4.86 -12.46
C LEU A 298 6.61 -6.04 -11.96
N ASP A 299 7.24 -6.78 -12.88
CA ASP A 299 8.18 -7.84 -12.50
C ASP A 299 9.50 -7.29 -11.91
N GLU A 300 10.43 -8.17 -11.53
CA GLU A 300 11.72 -7.75 -10.94
C GLU A 300 12.60 -6.92 -11.89
N GLU A 301 12.36 -6.99 -13.20
CA GLU A 301 13.10 -6.25 -14.22
C GLU A 301 12.39 -4.94 -14.62
N GLY A 302 11.20 -4.67 -14.08
CA GLY A 302 10.40 -3.48 -14.38
C GLY A 302 9.54 -3.60 -15.64
N PHE A 303 9.31 -4.82 -16.15
CA PHE A 303 8.40 -5.04 -17.26
C PHE A 303 6.97 -5.29 -16.78
N LYS A 304 6.01 -4.88 -17.62
CA LYS A 304 4.59 -5.19 -17.40
C LYS A 304 4.39 -6.70 -17.42
N MET A 305 3.73 -7.21 -16.38
CA MET A 305 3.43 -8.64 -16.28
C MET A 305 2.44 -9.09 -17.37
N SER A 306 2.74 -10.20 -18.04
CA SER A 306 1.84 -10.82 -19.01
C SER A 306 1.98 -12.34 -19.04
N LYS A 307 0.86 -13.05 -19.21
CA LYS A 307 0.84 -14.52 -19.28
C LYS A 307 1.69 -15.06 -20.44
N SER A 308 1.79 -14.33 -21.55
CA SER A 308 2.59 -14.72 -22.73
C SER A 308 4.09 -14.62 -22.51
N VAL A 309 4.55 -13.64 -21.70
CA VAL A 309 5.97 -13.49 -21.35
C VAL A 309 6.35 -14.42 -20.19
N GLY A 310 5.38 -14.83 -19.36
CA GLY A 310 5.60 -15.77 -18.26
C GLY A 310 6.17 -15.13 -17.00
N ASN A 311 6.22 -13.80 -16.93
CA ASN A 311 6.72 -13.00 -15.81
C ASN A 311 5.62 -12.66 -14.77
N VAL A 312 4.49 -13.36 -14.77
CA VAL A 312 3.38 -13.09 -13.85
C VAL A 312 3.68 -13.71 -12.49
N VAL A 313 3.68 -12.88 -11.45
CA VAL A 313 3.68 -13.33 -10.05
C VAL A 313 2.22 -13.52 -9.61
N ASP A 314 1.83 -14.78 -9.42
CA ASP A 314 0.48 -15.16 -9.00
C ASP A 314 0.35 -15.06 -7.46
N PRO A 315 -0.53 -14.18 -6.92
CA PRO A 315 -0.71 -14.04 -5.48
C PRO A 315 -1.06 -15.34 -4.76
N GLU A 316 -1.85 -16.22 -5.40
CA GLU A 316 -2.23 -17.50 -4.79
C GLU A 316 -0.98 -18.37 -4.60
N LYS A 317 -0.12 -18.46 -5.63
CA LYS A 317 1.15 -19.20 -5.53
C LYS A 317 2.10 -18.62 -4.49
N VAL A 318 2.14 -17.31 -4.30
CA VAL A 318 2.95 -16.71 -3.22
C VAL A 318 2.43 -17.17 -1.85
N ILE A 319 1.12 -17.23 -1.68
CA ILE A 319 0.48 -17.59 -0.41
C ILE A 319 0.62 -19.09 -0.13
N VAL A 320 0.18 -19.95 -1.05
CA VAL A 320 0.07 -21.41 -0.84
C VAL A 320 1.28 -22.20 -1.35
N GLY A 321 2.18 -21.54 -2.07
CA GLY A 321 3.32 -22.19 -2.73
C GLY A 321 2.95 -22.72 -4.12
N GLY A 322 3.97 -22.91 -4.95
CA GLY A 322 3.84 -23.52 -6.26
C GLY A 322 4.02 -25.03 -6.25
N LYS A 323 4.06 -25.63 -7.44
CA LYS A 323 4.27 -27.09 -7.58
C LYS A 323 5.65 -27.52 -7.09
N ASN A 324 6.65 -26.66 -7.24
CA ASN A 324 8.01 -26.88 -6.77
C ASN A 324 8.29 -25.98 -5.55
N SER A 325 8.09 -26.51 -4.35
CA SER A 325 8.24 -25.75 -3.10
C SER A 325 9.66 -25.23 -2.82
N LYS A 326 10.69 -25.71 -3.53
CA LYS A 326 12.04 -25.15 -3.43
C LYS A 326 12.22 -23.85 -4.21
N GLU A 327 11.49 -23.69 -5.31
CA GLU A 327 11.53 -22.50 -6.16
C GLU A 327 10.43 -21.51 -5.76
N GLU A 328 9.25 -22.03 -5.48
CA GLU A 328 8.03 -21.30 -5.12
C GLU A 328 7.51 -21.79 -3.74
N PRO A 329 8.20 -21.46 -2.63
CA PRO A 329 7.75 -21.88 -1.31
C PRO A 329 6.45 -21.15 -0.89
N PRO A 330 5.65 -21.75 0.02
CA PRO A 330 4.50 -21.06 0.60
C PRO A 330 4.98 -19.96 1.54
N TYR A 331 4.99 -18.71 1.06
CA TYR A 331 5.38 -17.56 1.88
C TYR A 331 4.25 -17.15 2.84
N GLY A 332 3.00 -17.42 2.49
CA GLY A 332 1.83 -17.02 3.24
C GLY A 332 1.39 -15.57 2.98
N ALA A 333 0.16 -15.26 3.37
CA ALA A 333 -0.47 -13.96 3.10
C ALA A 333 0.30 -12.79 3.75
N ASP A 334 0.77 -12.96 4.98
CA ASP A 334 1.46 -11.87 5.70
C ASP A 334 2.78 -11.45 5.05
N VAL A 335 3.49 -12.36 4.37
CA VAL A 335 4.71 -11.99 3.62
C VAL A 335 4.36 -11.11 2.42
N LEU A 336 3.28 -11.45 1.69
CA LEU A 336 2.81 -10.62 0.58
C LEU A 336 2.31 -9.25 1.08
N ARG A 337 1.58 -9.21 2.21
CA ARG A 337 1.14 -7.93 2.81
C ARG A 337 2.29 -7.11 3.36
N LEU A 338 3.32 -7.76 3.91
CA LEU A 338 4.55 -7.08 4.34
C LEU A 338 5.27 -6.45 3.14
N TRP A 339 5.34 -7.15 2.00
CA TRP A 339 5.83 -6.56 0.74
C TRP A 339 5.04 -5.32 0.34
N VAL A 340 3.70 -5.39 0.31
CA VAL A 340 2.84 -4.23 0.00
C VAL A 340 3.15 -3.06 0.93
N SER A 341 3.34 -3.32 2.22
CA SER A 341 3.69 -2.26 3.18
C SER A 341 5.11 -1.72 3.00
N SER A 342 6.01 -2.43 2.32
CA SER A 342 7.42 -2.05 2.20
C SER A 342 7.70 -1.10 1.04
N VAL A 343 6.80 -1.04 0.05
CA VAL A 343 6.98 -0.29 -1.19
C VAL A 343 6.32 1.09 -1.12
N ASP A 344 6.91 2.06 -1.83
CA ASP A 344 6.23 3.33 -2.11
C ASP A 344 5.26 3.12 -3.28
N TYR A 345 3.99 2.87 -2.95
CA TYR A 345 2.94 2.55 -3.93
C TYR A 345 2.56 3.73 -4.81
N THR A 346 3.03 4.95 -4.55
CA THR A 346 2.66 6.13 -5.35
C THR A 346 3.23 6.08 -6.77
N GLY A 347 4.28 5.29 -6.99
CA GLY A 347 4.80 4.90 -8.29
C GLY A 347 4.56 3.42 -8.59
N ASP A 348 5.08 2.97 -9.75
CA ASP A 348 5.07 1.54 -10.09
C ASP A 348 6.03 0.78 -9.16
N VAL A 349 5.63 -0.42 -8.76
CA VAL A 349 6.33 -1.23 -7.76
C VAL A 349 6.73 -2.59 -8.31
N LEU A 350 7.87 -3.11 -7.86
CA LEU A 350 8.43 -4.36 -8.36
C LEU A 350 8.09 -5.54 -7.44
N ILE A 351 7.84 -6.70 -8.03
CA ILE A 351 7.69 -7.96 -7.31
C ILE A 351 8.39 -9.12 -8.02
N GLY A 352 8.98 -10.01 -7.23
CA GLY A 352 9.32 -11.36 -7.67
C GLY A 352 10.10 -12.14 -6.62
N SER A 353 10.83 -13.15 -7.10
CA SER A 353 11.36 -14.21 -6.25
C SER A 353 12.38 -13.73 -5.21
N GLN A 354 13.28 -12.81 -5.56
CA GLN A 354 14.30 -12.29 -4.67
C GLN A 354 13.68 -11.36 -3.63
N ILE A 355 12.75 -10.51 -4.05
CA ILE A 355 12.03 -9.59 -3.16
C ILE A 355 11.21 -10.40 -2.13
N LEU A 356 10.48 -11.42 -2.57
CA LEU A 356 9.69 -12.28 -1.68
C LEU A 356 10.57 -13.05 -0.67
N ARG A 357 11.75 -13.52 -1.08
CA ARG A 357 12.72 -14.13 -0.15
C ARG A 357 13.16 -13.14 0.93
N GLN A 358 13.50 -11.90 0.56
CA GLN A 358 13.87 -10.87 1.52
C GLN A 358 12.73 -10.54 2.50
N MET A 359 11.49 -10.47 2.00
CA MET A 359 10.31 -10.24 2.85
C MET A 359 10.06 -11.41 3.80
N SER A 360 10.26 -12.64 3.34
CA SER A 360 10.19 -13.85 4.19
C SER A 360 11.23 -13.84 5.30
N ASP A 361 12.47 -13.46 4.98
CA ASP A 361 13.53 -13.33 5.98
C ASP A 361 13.20 -12.25 7.02
N MET A 362 12.66 -11.12 6.57
CA MET A 362 12.22 -10.06 7.49
C MET A 362 11.06 -10.52 8.37
N TYR A 363 10.05 -11.17 7.81
CA TYR A 363 8.94 -11.76 8.54
C TYR A 363 9.42 -12.75 9.60
N ARG A 364 10.36 -13.65 9.27
CA ARG A 364 10.96 -14.60 10.22
C ARG A 364 11.68 -13.90 11.36
N LYS A 365 12.40 -12.80 11.09
CA LYS A 365 13.05 -11.98 12.12
C LYS A 365 12.03 -11.33 13.05
N LEU A 366 10.95 -10.76 12.51
CA LEU A 366 9.85 -10.20 13.32
C LEU A 366 9.21 -11.28 14.19
N ARG A 367 8.85 -12.43 13.61
CA ARG A 367 8.30 -13.56 14.37
C ARG A 367 9.25 -14.04 15.47
N GLY A 368 10.55 -14.12 15.19
CA GLY A 368 11.57 -14.46 16.19
C GLY A 368 11.65 -13.45 17.33
N THR A 369 11.52 -12.16 17.02
CA THR A 369 11.47 -11.06 18.00
C THR A 369 10.26 -11.22 18.92
N MET A 370 9.07 -11.43 18.35
CA MET A 370 7.83 -11.63 19.13
C MET A 370 7.86 -12.92 19.96
N ARG A 371 8.44 -13.99 19.40
CA ARG A 371 8.65 -15.25 20.14
C ARG A 371 9.58 -15.06 21.34
N PHE A 372 10.62 -14.23 21.23
CA PHE A 372 11.49 -13.92 22.36
C PHE A 372 10.71 -13.21 23.48
N LEU A 373 9.86 -12.24 23.13
CA LEU A 373 8.98 -11.57 24.10
C LEU A 373 8.06 -12.58 24.80
N LEU A 374 7.32 -13.39 24.04
CA LEU A 374 6.42 -14.41 24.57
C LEU A 374 7.13 -15.40 25.51
N ALA A 375 8.26 -15.97 25.07
CA ALA A 375 8.99 -16.97 25.84
C ALA A 375 9.49 -16.46 27.19
N ASN A 376 9.85 -15.17 27.26
CA ASN A 376 10.33 -14.54 28.49
C ASN A 376 9.21 -14.04 29.41
N LEU A 377 7.94 -14.21 29.00
CA LEU A 377 6.75 -13.84 29.78
C LEU A 377 5.97 -15.06 30.29
N HIS A 378 6.46 -16.29 30.07
CA HIS A 378 5.75 -17.54 30.44
C HIS A 378 5.37 -17.66 31.92
N ASP A 379 6.12 -17.04 32.82
CA ASP A 379 5.88 -17.02 34.27
C ASP A 379 5.51 -15.63 34.80
N TRP A 380 5.35 -14.65 33.91
CA TRP A 380 4.94 -13.30 34.27
C TRP A 380 3.41 -13.21 34.39
N LYS A 381 2.95 -12.33 35.27
CA LYS A 381 1.52 -12.02 35.43
C LYS A 381 1.34 -10.51 35.55
N PRO A 382 0.19 -9.94 35.11
CA PRO A 382 -0.07 -8.50 35.20
C PRO A 382 0.14 -7.90 36.58
N GLU A 383 -0.15 -8.64 37.66
CA GLU A 383 0.03 -8.15 39.04
C GLU A 383 1.50 -8.00 39.45
N ASN A 384 2.43 -8.55 38.68
CA ASN A 384 3.88 -8.39 38.85
C ASN A 384 4.43 -7.18 38.10
N SER A 385 3.59 -6.34 37.49
CA SER A 385 4.02 -5.11 36.82
C SER A 385 4.73 -4.18 37.80
N VAL A 386 5.88 -3.63 37.38
CA VAL A 386 6.61 -2.61 38.14
C VAL A 386 6.14 -1.22 37.71
N PRO A 387 5.81 -0.30 38.64
CA PRO A 387 5.47 1.08 38.31
C PRO A 387 6.58 1.77 37.52
N TYR A 388 6.22 2.65 36.59
CA TYR A 388 7.18 3.31 35.71
C TYR A 388 8.25 4.11 36.46
N SER A 389 7.85 4.85 37.50
CA SER A 389 8.75 5.61 38.38
C SER A 389 9.82 4.74 39.03
N ASP A 390 9.50 3.47 39.26
CA ASP A 390 10.37 2.55 39.94
C ASP A 390 11.29 1.82 38.95
N LEU A 391 11.02 1.84 37.64
CA LEU A 391 11.82 1.12 36.65
C LEU A 391 13.28 1.62 36.57
N PRO A 392 14.26 0.74 36.26
CA PRO A 392 15.62 1.16 35.92
C PRO A 392 15.64 2.13 34.73
N LYS A 393 16.65 2.99 34.64
CA LYS A 393 16.77 3.99 33.56
C LYS A 393 16.76 3.34 32.18
N ILE A 394 17.42 2.19 32.02
CA ILE A 394 17.42 1.44 30.76
C ILE A 394 16.02 0.97 30.34
N ASP A 395 15.21 0.57 31.31
CA ASP A 395 13.85 0.08 31.10
C ASP A 395 12.90 1.25 30.78
N GLN A 396 13.05 2.39 31.46
CA GLN A 396 12.33 3.64 31.11
C GLN A 396 12.67 4.11 29.69
N TYR A 397 13.96 4.05 29.30
CA TYR A 397 14.40 4.40 27.96
C TYR A 397 13.82 3.45 26.89
N ALA A 398 13.74 2.14 27.17
CA ALA A 398 13.13 1.19 26.24
C ALA A 398 11.64 1.51 25.99
N LEU A 399 10.89 1.89 27.04
CA LEU A 399 9.50 2.33 26.90
C LEU A 399 9.37 3.66 26.16
N PHE A 400 10.27 4.62 26.39
CA PHE A 400 10.35 5.84 25.61
C PHE A 400 10.58 5.57 24.12
N GLN A 401 11.47 4.64 23.77
CA GLN A 401 11.71 4.24 22.38
C GLN A 401 10.48 3.58 21.77
N LEU A 402 9.82 2.67 22.49
CA LEU A 402 8.59 2.01 22.05
C LEU A 402 7.49 3.04 21.72
N GLU A 403 7.26 4.01 22.59
CA GLU A 403 6.25 5.06 22.41
C GLU A 403 6.54 5.93 21.18
N ASN A 404 7.81 6.29 20.94
CA ASN A 404 8.19 7.02 19.73
C ASN A 404 8.01 6.19 18.45
N VAL A 405 8.35 4.89 18.51
CA VAL A 405 8.18 3.96 17.40
C VAL A 405 6.70 3.79 17.05
N VAL A 406 5.84 3.55 18.03
CA VAL A 406 4.40 3.38 17.82
C VAL A 406 3.77 4.67 17.31
N ALA A 407 4.18 5.84 17.81
CA ALA A 407 3.71 7.11 17.26
C ALA A 407 4.17 7.36 15.82
N SER A 408 5.40 6.99 15.47
CA SER A 408 5.89 7.06 14.09
C SER A 408 5.14 6.09 13.17
N MET A 409 4.78 4.90 13.65
CA MET A 409 3.95 3.96 12.90
C MET A 409 2.51 4.48 12.73
N LYS A 410 1.95 5.12 13.77
CA LYS A 410 0.64 5.77 13.70
C LYS A 410 0.62 6.87 12.65
N ASP A 411 1.61 7.75 12.65
CA ASP A 411 1.76 8.79 11.62
C ASP A 411 1.85 8.19 10.21
N GLY A 412 2.56 7.06 10.06
CA GLY A 412 2.59 6.30 8.82
C GLY A 412 1.22 5.79 8.38
N TYR A 413 0.37 5.32 9.29
CA TYR A 413 -1.00 4.92 8.96
C TYR A 413 -1.89 6.11 8.60
N ASP A 414 -1.85 7.16 9.43
CA ASP A 414 -2.70 8.35 9.28
C ASP A 414 -2.42 9.09 7.95
N ASN A 415 -1.18 9.00 7.44
CA ASN A 415 -0.77 9.61 6.18
C ASN A 415 -0.65 8.61 5.00
N TYR A 416 -1.09 7.36 5.18
CA TYR A 416 -0.98 6.30 4.17
C TYR A 416 0.47 6.07 3.66
N GLN A 417 1.47 6.22 4.52
CA GLN A 417 2.90 6.03 4.23
C GLN A 417 3.40 4.70 4.81
N PHE A 418 2.84 3.59 4.31
CA PHE A 418 3.10 2.25 4.85
C PHE A 418 4.60 1.86 4.83
N TYR A 419 5.36 2.29 3.81
CA TYR A 419 6.80 2.03 3.71
C TYR A 419 7.59 2.58 4.91
N LYS A 420 7.16 3.71 5.50
CA LYS A 420 7.77 4.24 6.73
C LYS A 420 7.49 3.35 7.92
N ILE A 421 6.30 2.73 7.99
CA ILE A 421 5.93 1.78 9.04
C ILE A 421 6.86 0.57 8.96
N TYR A 422 7.04 0.00 7.77
CA TYR A 422 7.96 -1.11 7.52
C TYR A 422 9.39 -0.77 7.96
N GLN A 423 9.94 0.37 7.51
CA GLN A 423 11.30 0.80 7.86
C GLN A 423 11.48 1.02 9.37
N THR A 424 10.51 1.66 10.02
CA THR A 424 10.51 1.91 11.46
C THR A 424 10.49 0.61 12.24
N LEU A 425 9.57 -0.30 11.90
CA LEU A 425 9.44 -1.61 12.54
C LEU A 425 10.69 -2.46 12.34
N GLN A 426 11.22 -2.52 11.11
CA GLN A 426 12.44 -3.27 10.80
C GLN A 426 13.62 -2.76 11.62
N ARG A 427 13.86 -1.45 11.62
CA ARG A 427 14.95 -0.83 12.39
C ARG A 427 14.78 -1.11 13.87
N PHE A 428 13.57 -0.95 14.41
CA PHE A 428 13.32 -1.15 15.83
C PHE A 428 13.50 -2.61 16.26
N ALA A 429 12.96 -3.57 15.50
CA ALA A 429 13.10 -4.99 15.81
C ALA A 429 14.56 -5.45 15.79
N ILE A 430 15.35 -5.00 14.81
CA ILE A 430 16.75 -5.40 14.66
C ILE A 430 17.65 -4.63 15.63
N VAL A 431 17.64 -3.29 15.56
CA VAL A 431 18.59 -2.44 16.28
C VAL A 431 18.15 -2.19 17.72
N GLY A 432 16.90 -1.77 17.91
CA GLY A 432 16.38 -1.40 19.24
C GLY A 432 16.18 -2.61 20.16
N LEU A 433 15.59 -3.68 19.63
CA LEU A 433 15.28 -4.88 20.41
C LEU A 433 16.39 -5.92 20.33
N SER A 434 16.56 -6.60 19.19
CA SER A 434 17.42 -7.77 19.09
C SER A 434 18.89 -7.48 19.42
N ASN A 435 19.47 -6.44 18.83
CA ASN A 435 20.89 -6.11 18.99
C ASN A 435 21.22 -5.39 20.31
N PHE A 436 20.21 -4.84 20.98
CA PHE A 436 20.39 -4.05 22.18
C PHE A 436 19.56 -4.57 23.35
N TYR A 437 18.28 -4.21 23.44
CA TYR A 437 17.51 -4.41 24.67
C TYR A 437 17.40 -5.88 25.05
N PHE A 438 17.14 -6.78 24.09
CA PHE A 438 17.09 -8.21 24.35
C PHE A 438 18.44 -8.77 24.77
N ASP A 439 19.52 -8.25 24.20
CA ASP A 439 20.86 -8.75 24.49
C ASP A 439 21.29 -8.43 25.92
N VAL A 440 21.03 -7.18 26.37
CA VAL A 440 21.28 -6.78 27.77
C VAL A 440 20.26 -7.40 28.74
N ALA A 441 19.03 -7.67 28.29
CA ALA A 441 17.99 -8.27 29.11
C ALA A 441 18.24 -9.74 29.47
N LYS A 442 18.93 -10.52 28.62
CA LYS A 442 19.20 -11.96 28.83
C LYS A 442 19.81 -12.25 30.20
N ASP A 443 20.77 -11.45 30.64
CA ASP A 443 21.41 -11.65 31.94
C ASP A 443 20.38 -11.55 33.08
N ARG A 444 19.51 -10.53 33.06
CA ARG A 444 18.46 -10.37 34.07
C ARG A 444 17.39 -11.45 33.99
N LEU A 445 17.00 -11.85 32.78
CA LEU A 445 15.94 -12.82 32.53
C LEU A 445 16.36 -14.25 32.89
N TYR A 446 17.60 -14.63 32.58
CA TYR A 446 18.10 -16.01 32.71
C TYR A 446 18.88 -16.24 34.00
N VAL A 447 19.64 -15.24 34.46
CA VAL A 447 20.49 -15.35 35.66
C VAL A 447 19.76 -14.80 36.89
N GLY A 448 18.92 -13.77 36.75
CA GLY A 448 18.15 -13.22 37.86
C GLY A 448 17.26 -14.26 38.55
N GLY A 449 17.01 -14.07 39.84
CA GLY A 449 16.04 -14.91 40.56
C GLY A 449 14.62 -14.69 40.04
N ARG A 450 13.76 -15.71 40.12
CA ARG A 450 12.37 -15.63 39.60
C ARG A 450 11.56 -14.46 40.17
N VAL A 451 11.83 -14.12 41.44
CA VAL A 451 11.16 -13.03 42.16
C VAL A 451 12.01 -11.75 42.21
N SER A 452 13.16 -11.70 41.53
CA SER A 452 14.01 -10.52 41.60
C SER A 452 13.35 -9.30 40.96
N TYR A 453 13.51 -8.17 41.61
CA TYR A 453 12.94 -6.90 41.16
C TYR A 453 13.37 -6.56 39.71
N THR A 454 14.67 -6.72 39.37
CA THR A 454 15.20 -6.40 38.03
C THR A 454 14.73 -7.35 36.93
N ARG A 455 14.33 -8.59 37.27
CA ARG A 455 13.69 -9.51 36.32
C ARG A 455 12.24 -9.09 36.08
N LYS A 456 11.49 -8.75 37.14
CA LYS A 456 10.12 -8.25 37.04
C LYS A 456 10.03 -6.92 36.29
N SER A 457 10.96 -6.00 36.52
CA SER A 457 11.04 -4.73 35.78
C SER A 457 11.23 -4.99 34.28
N CYS A 458 12.16 -5.88 33.92
CA CYS A 458 12.40 -6.28 32.54
C CYS A 458 11.16 -6.92 31.92
N GLN A 459 10.52 -7.90 32.59
CA GLN A 459 9.30 -8.53 32.09
C GLN A 459 8.14 -7.55 31.93
N THR A 460 8.02 -6.54 32.81
CA THR A 460 7.03 -5.46 32.66
C THR A 460 7.23 -4.72 31.33
N VAL A 461 8.47 -4.38 31.00
CA VAL A 461 8.82 -3.73 29.73
C VAL A 461 8.61 -4.65 28.53
N LEU A 462 8.97 -5.94 28.61
CA LEU A 462 8.72 -6.90 27.54
C LEU A 462 7.22 -7.09 27.27
N ALA A 463 6.39 -7.12 28.31
CA ALA A 463 4.94 -7.19 28.18
C ALA A 463 4.37 -5.96 27.47
N ALA A 464 4.84 -4.76 27.83
CA ALA A 464 4.46 -3.52 27.13
C ALA A 464 4.83 -3.56 25.65
N HIS A 465 6.07 -3.96 25.32
CA HIS A 465 6.51 -4.10 23.92
C HIS A 465 5.64 -5.09 23.14
N LEU A 466 5.33 -6.24 23.72
CA LEU A 466 4.51 -7.25 23.07
C LEU A 466 3.11 -6.71 22.76
N LEU A 467 2.44 -6.13 23.76
CA LEU A 467 1.08 -5.63 23.61
C LEU A 467 0.99 -4.46 22.61
N TYR A 468 1.95 -3.54 22.64
CA TYR A 468 1.98 -2.40 21.72
C TYR A 468 2.31 -2.83 20.28
N LEU A 469 3.32 -3.68 20.11
CA LEU A 469 3.75 -4.09 18.78
C LEU A 469 2.72 -5.00 18.09
N VAL A 470 2.05 -5.91 18.80
CA VAL A 470 0.98 -6.74 18.22
C VAL A 470 -0.13 -5.88 17.60
N ARG A 471 -0.57 -4.84 18.32
CA ARG A 471 -1.57 -3.88 17.83
C ARG A 471 -1.06 -3.10 16.62
N ALA A 472 0.19 -2.65 16.67
CA ALA A 472 0.79 -1.85 15.61
C ALA A 472 1.04 -2.64 14.32
N ILE A 473 1.27 -3.96 14.39
CA ILE A 473 1.47 -4.81 13.19
C ILE A 473 0.19 -5.43 12.65
N ALA A 474 -0.88 -5.54 13.45
CA ALA A 474 -2.12 -6.22 13.08
C ALA A 474 -2.73 -5.76 11.73
N PRO A 475 -2.72 -4.46 11.37
CA PRO A 475 -3.26 -4.04 10.06
C PRO A 475 -2.43 -4.53 8.86
N ILE A 476 -1.13 -4.83 9.03
CA ILE A 476 -0.25 -5.31 7.94
C ILE A 476 -0.12 -6.84 7.98
N MET A 477 0.13 -7.42 9.15
CA MET A 477 0.38 -8.85 9.37
C MET A 477 -0.65 -9.44 10.35
N PRO A 478 -1.93 -9.58 9.93
CA PRO A 478 -3.02 -10.01 10.80
C PRO A 478 -2.83 -11.42 11.32
N HIS A 479 -2.28 -12.34 10.52
CA HIS A 479 -2.12 -13.73 10.92
C HIS A 479 -1.03 -13.86 11.98
N LEU A 480 0.08 -13.13 11.84
CA LEU A 480 1.13 -13.09 12.84
C LEU A 480 0.65 -12.41 14.13
N ALA A 481 -0.07 -11.30 14.03
CA ALA A 481 -0.63 -10.61 15.19
C ALA A 481 -1.56 -11.54 15.99
N GLU A 482 -2.43 -12.27 15.29
CA GLU A 482 -3.35 -13.22 15.91
C GLU A 482 -2.62 -14.46 16.44
N ASP A 483 -1.63 -15.03 15.73
CA ASP A 483 -0.78 -16.13 16.22
C ASP A 483 -0.09 -15.75 17.54
N ILE A 484 0.42 -14.52 17.63
CA ILE A 484 1.03 -14.01 18.86
C ILE A 484 -0.01 -13.87 19.97
N TRP A 485 -1.19 -13.33 19.66
CA TRP A 485 -2.26 -13.09 20.64
C TRP A 485 -2.80 -14.39 21.24
N GLN A 486 -3.04 -15.41 20.40
CA GLN A 486 -3.51 -16.72 20.85
C GLN A 486 -2.47 -17.47 21.71
N ASN A 487 -1.19 -17.09 21.61
CA ASN A 487 -0.10 -17.66 22.42
C ASN A 487 0.30 -16.76 23.61
N LEU A 488 -0.48 -15.72 23.93
CA LEU A 488 -0.19 -14.83 25.05
C LEU A 488 -0.22 -15.61 26.39
N PRO A 489 0.84 -15.57 27.22
CA PRO A 489 0.92 -16.38 28.43
C PRO A 489 0.10 -15.83 29.61
N PHE A 490 -0.59 -14.71 29.43
CA PHE A 490 -1.41 -14.04 30.43
C PHE A 490 -2.69 -13.49 29.79
N GLN A 491 -3.70 -13.22 30.62
CA GLN A 491 -4.95 -12.62 30.17
C GLN A 491 -4.81 -11.10 30.04
N HIS A 492 -5.39 -10.54 28.97
CA HIS A 492 -5.51 -9.10 28.79
C HIS A 492 -6.99 -8.69 28.88
N THR A 493 -7.27 -7.75 29.78
CA THR A 493 -8.63 -7.25 30.02
C THR A 493 -8.77 -5.87 29.36
N LEU A 494 -9.87 -5.67 28.66
CA LEU A 494 -10.26 -4.41 28.04
C LEU A 494 -10.77 -3.41 29.09
N GLU A 495 -10.94 -2.15 28.68
CA GLU A 495 -11.43 -1.05 29.55
C GLU A 495 -12.80 -1.34 30.18
N ASP A 496 -13.63 -2.13 29.51
CA ASP A 496 -14.97 -2.52 29.96
C ASP A 496 -14.98 -3.74 30.90
N GLY A 497 -13.80 -4.27 31.25
CA GLY A 497 -13.64 -5.43 32.12
C GLY A 497 -13.79 -6.79 31.40
N SER A 498 -14.04 -6.80 30.09
CA SER A 498 -14.09 -8.03 29.30
C SER A 498 -12.68 -8.51 28.90
N VAL A 499 -12.53 -9.82 28.68
CA VAL A 499 -11.24 -10.39 28.22
C VAL A 499 -11.17 -10.30 26.70
N ALA A 500 -10.11 -9.68 26.17
CA ALA A 500 -9.86 -9.61 24.73
C ALA A 500 -9.51 -11.00 24.19
N LYS A 501 -10.30 -11.49 23.23
CA LYS A 501 -10.17 -12.86 22.68
C LYS A 501 -9.31 -12.89 21.43
N PHE A 502 -9.33 -11.82 20.65
CA PHE A 502 -8.61 -11.68 19.39
C PHE A 502 -7.73 -10.43 19.42
N ALA A 503 -6.67 -10.41 18.63
CA ALA A 503 -5.83 -9.23 18.46
C ALA A 503 -6.64 -8.03 17.92
N PHE A 504 -7.72 -8.32 17.18
CA PHE A 504 -8.61 -7.33 16.56
C PHE A 504 -9.65 -6.73 17.51
N ASP A 505 -9.78 -7.27 18.73
CA ASP A 505 -10.58 -6.63 19.79
C ASP A 505 -9.87 -5.40 20.37
N LEU A 506 -8.57 -5.25 20.08
CA LEU A 506 -7.72 -4.21 20.62
C LEU A 506 -7.82 -2.92 19.80
N LYS A 507 -7.91 -1.80 20.52
CA LYS A 507 -7.74 -0.47 19.94
C LYS A 507 -6.26 -0.16 19.73
N TRP A 508 -5.99 0.85 18.90
CA TRP A 508 -4.66 1.46 18.84
C TRP A 508 -4.22 1.89 20.25
N PRO A 509 -2.96 1.67 20.67
CA PRO A 509 -2.50 2.10 21.99
C PRO A 509 -2.68 3.60 22.20
N ASP A 510 -3.28 3.99 23.33
CA ASP A 510 -3.30 5.39 23.74
C ASP A 510 -1.89 5.90 24.01
N LYS A 511 -1.70 7.19 23.74
CA LYS A 511 -0.42 7.87 23.95
C LYS A 511 -0.06 7.84 25.44
N ASN A 512 1.10 7.28 25.77
CA ASN A 512 1.59 7.28 27.14
C ASN A 512 2.51 8.48 27.41
N GLU A 513 1.96 9.55 28.01
CA GLU A 513 2.72 10.76 28.33
C GLU A 513 3.78 10.53 29.42
N GLU A 514 3.57 9.57 30.32
CA GLU A 514 4.54 9.22 31.36
C GLU A 514 5.83 8.66 30.73
N TRP A 515 5.70 7.76 29.74
CA TRP A 515 6.87 7.21 29.04
C TRP A 515 7.62 8.25 28.20
N ARG A 516 6.95 9.34 27.79
CA ARG A 516 7.60 10.49 27.12
C ARG A 516 8.21 11.49 28.08
N SER A 517 7.88 11.42 29.36
CA SER A 517 8.34 12.38 30.38
C SER A 517 9.75 12.10 30.91
N VAL A 518 10.45 11.07 30.40
CA VAL A 518 11.88 10.84 30.70
C VAL A 518 12.64 12.14 30.49
N GLN A 519 13.53 12.47 31.44
CA GLN A 519 14.37 13.65 31.31
C GLN A 519 15.15 13.57 30.00
N LYS A 520 15.00 14.60 29.16
CA LYS A 520 15.67 14.67 27.85
C LYS A 520 17.17 14.42 27.97
N ASP A 521 17.78 14.97 29.01
CA ASP A 521 19.20 14.81 29.30
C ASP A 521 19.61 13.35 29.53
N ASP A 522 18.77 12.54 30.19
CA ASP A 522 18.98 11.09 30.38
C ASP A 522 18.77 10.32 29.07
N VAL A 523 17.70 10.61 28.31
CA VAL A 523 17.43 10.00 26.99
C VAL A 523 18.61 10.22 26.05
N ASP A 524 19.03 11.47 25.91
CA ASP A 524 20.12 11.85 25.03
C ASP A 524 21.43 11.17 25.49
N PHE A 525 21.64 10.99 26.81
CA PHE A 525 22.89 10.40 27.32
C PHE A 525 22.91 8.88 27.11
N LEU A 526 21.79 8.20 27.34
CA LEU A 526 21.64 6.79 27.00
C LEU A 526 21.80 6.53 25.51
N GLY A 527 21.36 7.47 24.66
CA GLY A 527 21.69 7.49 23.22
C GLY A 527 23.20 7.45 22.98
N VAL A 528 23.97 8.30 23.66
CA VAL A 528 25.43 8.28 23.57
C VAL A 528 26.02 6.97 24.10
N ILE A 529 25.49 6.40 25.19
CA ILE A 529 25.95 5.11 25.72
C ILE A 529 25.76 3.97 24.70
N LEU A 530 24.71 4.02 23.87
CA LEU A 530 24.48 3.05 22.80
C LEU A 530 25.50 3.15 21.66
N GLU A 531 25.87 4.37 21.30
CA GLU A 531 26.91 4.61 20.30
C GLU A 531 28.28 4.21 20.84
N LEU A 532 28.57 4.57 22.10
CA LEU A 532 29.76 4.15 22.82
C LEU A 532 29.83 2.61 22.92
N ARG A 533 28.72 1.92 23.21
CA ARG A 533 28.64 0.45 23.18
C ARG A 533 29.06 -0.12 21.83
N SER A 534 28.64 0.51 20.74
CA SER A 534 29.02 0.08 19.39
C SER A 534 30.52 0.19 19.16
N GLU A 535 31.16 1.25 19.67
CA GLU A 535 32.62 1.41 19.59
C GLU A 535 33.36 0.44 20.51
N VAL A 536 32.88 0.24 21.74
CA VAL A 536 33.38 -0.80 22.66
C VAL A 536 33.34 -2.18 21.98
N ASN A 537 32.24 -2.52 21.30
CA ASN A 537 32.12 -3.79 20.60
C ASN A 537 33.15 -3.97 19.49
N LYS A 538 33.53 -2.91 18.76
CA LYS A 538 34.61 -2.98 17.74
C LYS A 538 35.97 -3.28 18.38
N ILE A 539 36.25 -2.67 19.53
CA ILE A 539 37.49 -2.89 20.28
C ILE A 539 37.51 -4.33 20.83
N LEU A 540 36.38 -4.81 21.36
CA LEU A 540 36.25 -6.20 21.81
C LEU A 540 36.39 -7.20 20.66
N GLU A 541 35.90 -6.89 19.46
CA GLU A 541 36.09 -7.75 18.27
C GLU A 541 37.56 -7.82 17.86
N SER A 542 38.28 -6.69 17.95
CA SER A 542 39.72 -6.63 17.72
C SER A 542 40.49 -7.47 18.74
N ALA A 543 40.08 -7.40 20.00
CA ALA A 543 40.64 -8.20 21.09
C ALA A 543 40.34 -9.71 20.92
N ARG A 544 39.16 -10.09 20.40
CA ARG A 544 38.85 -11.50 20.04
C ARG A 544 39.70 -12.00 18.89
N THR A 545 39.83 -11.22 17.82
CA THR A 545 40.67 -11.55 16.67
C THR A 545 42.13 -11.75 17.11
N GLY A 546 42.59 -10.90 18.03
CA GLY A 546 43.90 -11.00 18.66
C GLY A 546 44.04 -12.09 19.73
N LYS A 547 43.00 -12.90 19.97
CA LYS A 547 42.94 -14.00 20.95
C LYS A 547 43.13 -13.57 22.41
N LEU A 548 42.98 -12.28 22.72
CA LEU A 548 43.02 -11.80 24.10
C LEU A 548 41.80 -12.27 24.89
N ILE A 549 40.62 -12.28 24.26
CA ILE A 549 39.34 -12.71 24.84
C ILE A 549 38.62 -13.67 23.88
N GLY A 550 37.72 -14.51 24.39
CA GLY A 550 36.82 -15.36 23.58
C GLY A 550 35.42 -14.77 23.49
N ALA A 551 34.81 -14.46 24.63
CA ALA A 551 33.52 -13.77 24.74
C ALA A 551 33.70 -12.34 25.28
N SER A 552 32.72 -11.46 25.04
CA SER A 552 32.74 -10.10 25.63
C SER A 552 32.80 -10.11 27.16
N LEU A 553 32.20 -11.12 27.79
CA LEU A 553 32.28 -11.32 29.25
C LEU A 553 33.70 -11.62 29.75
N ASP A 554 34.64 -12.04 28.90
CA ASP A 554 36.03 -12.26 29.32
C ASP A 554 36.79 -10.93 29.48
N ALA A 555 36.16 -9.79 29.16
CA ALA A 555 36.80 -8.49 29.10
C ALA A 555 36.50 -7.59 30.31
N LYS A 556 37.50 -6.76 30.63
CA LYS A 556 37.37 -5.55 31.42
C LYS A 556 37.58 -4.35 30.51
N VAL A 557 36.63 -3.43 30.52
CA VAL A 557 36.67 -2.21 29.70
C VAL A 557 37.05 -1.02 30.57
N TYR A 558 37.97 -0.20 30.07
CA TYR A 558 38.37 1.05 30.67
C TYR A 558 37.83 2.20 29.85
N LEU A 559 37.28 3.21 30.52
CA LEU A 559 36.84 4.44 29.89
C LEU A 559 37.55 5.61 30.53
N HIS A 560 37.97 6.57 29.72
CA HIS A 560 38.46 7.86 30.21
C HIS A 560 37.85 8.97 29.37
N ALA A 561 37.37 10.03 30.02
CA ALA A 561 36.87 11.24 29.39
C ALA A 561 37.41 12.45 30.15
N GLU A 562 37.65 13.55 29.43
CA GLU A 562 38.10 14.81 30.03
C GLU A 562 36.93 15.67 30.52
N ASN A 563 35.76 15.55 29.88
CA ASN A 563 34.57 16.32 30.24
C ASN A 563 34.04 15.88 31.64
N PRO A 564 33.99 16.79 32.64
CA PRO A 564 33.55 16.45 33.99
C PRO A 564 32.12 15.90 34.09
N ASP A 565 31.20 16.41 33.26
CA ASP A 565 29.80 15.96 33.25
C ASP A 565 29.69 14.52 32.71
N THR A 566 30.43 14.22 31.63
CA THR A 566 30.57 12.86 31.09
C THR A 566 31.13 11.91 32.15
N VAL A 567 32.20 12.31 32.84
CA VAL A 567 32.82 11.50 33.89
C VAL A 567 31.84 11.24 35.04
N SER A 568 31.09 12.26 35.46
CA SER A 568 30.08 12.13 36.52
C SER A 568 29.02 11.09 36.15
N LYS A 569 28.44 11.20 34.94
CA LYS A 569 27.41 10.26 34.47
C LYS A 569 27.92 8.85 34.21
N LEU A 570 29.12 8.71 33.66
CA LEU A 570 29.75 7.40 33.49
C LEU A 570 30.02 6.74 34.84
N LYS A 571 30.43 7.51 35.86
CA LYS A 571 30.59 7.00 37.23
C LYS A 571 29.26 6.63 37.88
N GLU A 572 28.21 7.41 37.65
CA GLU A 572 26.85 7.08 38.10
C GLU A 572 26.42 5.72 37.55
N LEU A 573 26.52 5.51 36.23
CA LEU A 573 26.17 4.23 35.62
C LEU A 573 27.16 3.11 35.98
N ALA A 574 28.45 3.39 36.20
CA ALA A 574 29.41 2.37 36.64
C ALA A 574 29.16 1.90 38.08
N SER A 575 28.62 2.78 38.94
CA SER A 575 28.33 2.51 40.34
C SER A 575 26.88 2.15 40.62
N ALA A 576 26.04 2.06 39.59
CA ALA A 576 24.65 1.65 39.70
C ALA A 576 24.55 0.29 40.42
N THR A 577 23.80 0.27 41.52
CA THR A 577 23.63 -0.93 42.36
C THR A 577 22.55 -1.86 41.85
N ASN A 578 21.72 -1.41 40.90
CA ASN A 578 20.72 -2.25 40.26
C ASN A 578 21.37 -3.07 39.12
N ASP A 579 20.95 -4.34 38.99
CA ASP A 579 21.45 -5.29 37.98
C ASP A 579 21.03 -4.94 36.53
N ALA A 580 20.63 -3.70 36.24
CA ALA A 580 20.11 -3.26 34.94
C ALA A 580 20.90 -2.10 34.33
N ASP A 581 21.11 -1.01 35.07
CA ASP A 581 21.72 0.24 34.58
C ASP A 581 23.25 0.22 34.56
N ALA A 582 23.86 -0.77 35.22
CA ALA A 582 25.31 -0.86 35.37
C ALA A 582 26.02 -0.95 34.01
N LEU A 583 27.05 -0.11 33.76
CA LEU A 583 27.73 -0.03 32.45
C LEU A 583 28.25 -1.39 31.93
N HIS A 584 28.78 -2.23 32.81
CA HIS A 584 29.27 -3.55 32.42
C HIS A 584 28.15 -4.45 31.89
N ARG A 585 26.91 -4.27 32.36
CA ARG A 585 25.72 -4.95 31.82
C ARG A 585 25.34 -4.41 30.45
N LEU A 586 25.36 -3.09 30.28
CA LEU A 586 25.05 -2.45 29.00
C LEU A 586 26.05 -2.85 27.91
N PHE A 587 27.34 -2.99 28.25
CA PHE A 587 28.38 -3.43 27.33
C PHE A 587 28.54 -4.95 27.24
N ILE A 588 27.86 -5.72 28.10
CA ILE A 588 27.95 -7.18 28.18
C ILE A 588 29.41 -7.62 28.41
N THR A 589 30.06 -6.96 29.36
CA THR A 589 31.41 -7.24 29.82
C THR A 589 31.38 -7.58 31.31
N SER A 590 32.45 -8.18 31.84
CA SER A 590 32.47 -8.50 33.27
C SER A 590 32.69 -7.27 34.13
N GLN A 591 33.49 -6.34 33.65
CA GLN A 591 33.94 -5.18 34.43
C GLN A 591 34.03 -3.95 33.52
N VAL A 592 33.69 -2.79 34.08
CA VAL A 592 33.93 -1.47 33.49
C VAL A 592 34.56 -0.59 34.55
N GLU A 593 35.64 0.10 34.20
CA GLU A 593 36.37 1.01 35.08
C GLU A 593 36.49 2.40 34.45
N ILE A 594 36.13 3.44 35.20
CA ILE A 594 36.26 4.84 34.77
C ILE A 594 37.57 5.39 35.31
N LEU A 595 38.54 5.59 34.42
CA LEU A 595 39.88 6.05 34.77
C LEU A 595 39.89 7.56 35.04
N PRO A 596 40.47 8.03 36.16
CA PRO A 596 40.55 9.46 36.48
C PRO A 596 41.53 10.22 35.58
N SER A 597 42.55 9.55 35.04
CA SER A 597 43.57 10.11 34.16
C SER A 597 44.17 9.04 33.25
N LEU A 598 44.54 9.42 32.02
CA LEU A 598 45.31 8.57 31.11
C LEU A 598 46.81 8.75 31.33
N SER A 599 47.44 7.88 32.13
CA SER A 599 48.91 7.81 32.18
C SER A 599 49.47 7.02 31.00
N GLU A 600 50.73 7.29 30.63
CA GLU A 600 51.42 6.52 29.59
C GLU A 600 51.59 5.04 29.99
N GLU A 601 51.77 4.71 31.28
CA GLU A 601 51.80 3.31 31.72
C GLU A 601 50.46 2.61 31.49
N THR A 602 49.36 3.32 31.69
CA THR A 602 48.01 2.77 31.47
C THR A 602 47.77 2.47 29.99
N LYS A 603 48.22 3.35 29.09
CA LYS A 603 48.15 3.12 27.65
C LYS A 603 49.04 1.94 27.21
N LEU A 604 50.24 1.81 27.79
CA LEU A 604 51.16 0.71 27.51
C LEU A 604 50.63 -0.65 28.00
N GLY A 605 49.89 -0.66 29.11
CA GLY A 605 49.28 -1.87 29.69
C GLY A 605 48.03 -2.38 28.96
N VAL A 606 47.46 -1.60 28.05
CA VAL A 606 46.21 -1.94 27.34
C VAL A 606 46.49 -2.13 25.84
N SER A 607 46.52 -3.38 25.40
CA SER A 607 46.88 -3.73 24.01
C SER A 607 45.81 -3.40 22.97
N TYR A 608 44.55 -3.23 23.38
CA TYR A 608 43.44 -2.90 22.49
C TYR A 608 42.74 -1.65 23.01
N ALA A 609 42.86 -0.57 22.25
CA ALA A 609 42.29 0.72 22.60
C ALA A 609 41.74 1.43 21.37
N GLY A 610 40.83 2.36 21.62
CA GLY A 610 40.21 3.21 20.61
C GLY A 610 39.69 4.48 21.24
N LYS A 611 38.98 5.27 20.42
CA LYS A 611 38.40 6.54 20.83
C LYS A 611 36.99 6.65 20.26
N PHE A 612 36.09 7.20 21.05
CA PHE A 612 34.75 7.56 20.64
C PHE A 612 34.60 9.07 20.78
N SER A 613 34.13 9.74 19.73
CA SER A 613 33.96 11.19 19.73
C SER A 613 32.51 11.53 19.48
N ASP A 614 31.93 12.30 20.39
CA ASP A 614 30.56 12.78 20.29
C ASP A 614 30.49 14.27 20.72
N PRO A 615 29.67 15.11 20.04
CA PRO A 615 29.59 16.54 20.34
C PRO A 615 29.23 16.86 21.80
N ARG A 616 28.49 15.98 22.48
CA ARG A 616 28.08 16.18 23.87
C ARG A 616 29.15 15.70 24.84
N THR A 617 29.72 14.52 24.62
CA THR A 617 30.67 13.94 25.60
C THR A 617 32.11 14.38 25.42
N GLY A 618 32.45 14.95 24.26
CA GLY A 618 33.83 15.10 23.83
C GLY A 618 34.43 13.75 23.42
N GLU A 619 35.75 13.64 23.49
CA GLU A 619 36.45 12.39 23.21
C GLU A 619 36.47 11.49 24.46
N ILE A 620 36.04 10.24 24.29
CA ILE A 620 36.14 9.16 25.28
C ILE A 620 37.18 8.17 24.78
N TRP A 621 38.27 8.00 25.52
CA TRP A 621 39.21 6.92 25.30
C TRP A 621 38.66 5.61 25.85
N ILE A 622 38.83 4.53 25.10
CA ILE A 622 38.32 3.20 25.43
C ILE A 622 39.49 2.23 25.40
N GLY A 623 39.61 1.39 26.43
CA GLY A 623 40.60 0.34 26.52
C GLY A 623 39.98 -1.00 26.89
N ALA A 624 40.56 -2.12 26.46
CA ALA A 624 40.10 -3.46 26.83
C ALA A 624 41.25 -4.38 27.27
N THR A 625 41.08 -5.06 28.40
CA THR A 625 41.96 -6.15 28.88
C THR A 625 41.13 -7.39 29.22
N ARG A 626 41.78 -8.49 29.59
CA ARG A 626 41.07 -9.59 30.27
C ARG A 626 40.46 -9.10 31.59
N ALA A 627 39.30 -9.63 31.92
CA ALA A 627 38.63 -9.39 33.18
C ALA A 627 39.38 -10.01 34.35
N ASP A 628 39.32 -9.34 35.51
CA ASP A 628 39.93 -9.84 36.73
C ASP A 628 39.08 -10.94 37.37
N GLY A 629 39.74 -11.87 38.05
CA GLY A 629 39.09 -12.91 38.86
C GLY A 629 38.87 -14.21 38.08
N VAL A 630 37.87 -14.98 38.51
CA VAL A 630 37.55 -16.30 37.94
C VAL A 630 36.13 -16.28 37.38
N LYS A 631 35.90 -17.06 36.32
CA LYS A 631 34.61 -17.18 35.66
C LYS A 631 33.59 -17.84 36.60
N CYS A 632 32.42 -17.23 36.76
CA CYS A 632 31.27 -17.86 37.37
C CYS A 632 30.60 -18.81 36.36
N GLU A 633 30.44 -20.10 36.69
CA GLU A 633 29.91 -21.09 35.74
C GLU A 633 28.41 -20.90 35.41
N ARG A 634 27.67 -20.13 36.21
CA ARG A 634 26.24 -19.86 35.97
C ARG A 634 25.98 -18.63 35.10
N CYS A 635 26.62 -17.49 35.40
CA CYS A 635 26.39 -16.23 34.66
C CYS A 635 27.50 -15.88 33.68
N TRP A 636 28.62 -16.64 33.72
CA TRP A 636 29.81 -16.45 32.90
C TRP A 636 30.55 -15.13 33.09
N VAL A 637 30.16 -14.34 34.08
CA VAL A 637 30.88 -13.14 34.51
C VAL A 637 32.12 -13.54 35.31
N TYR A 638 33.24 -12.87 35.05
CA TYR A 638 34.49 -12.97 35.80
C TYR A 638 34.46 -12.02 36.99
N THR A 639 34.64 -12.59 38.17
CA THR A 639 34.58 -11.84 39.42
C THR A 639 35.61 -12.38 40.42
N LYS A 640 36.05 -11.54 41.36
CA LYS A 640 37.10 -11.91 42.34
C LYS A 640 36.56 -12.74 43.51
N ASP A 641 35.24 -12.79 43.68
CA ASP A 641 34.56 -13.49 44.77
C ASP A 641 34.16 -14.94 44.41
N VAL A 642 34.38 -15.40 43.18
CA VAL A 642 34.27 -16.83 42.86
C VAL A 642 35.28 -17.62 43.70
N GLY A 643 34.80 -18.66 44.37
CA GLY A 643 35.56 -19.44 45.35
C GLY A 643 35.28 -19.06 46.80
N SER A 644 34.46 -18.02 47.05
CA SER A 644 34.12 -17.59 48.42
C SER A 644 33.10 -18.51 49.12
N PHE A 645 32.38 -19.34 48.38
CA PHE A 645 31.30 -20.21 48.88
C PHE A 645 31.70 -21.69 48.79
N LEU A 646 31.66 -22.42 49.91
CA LEU A 646 32.12 -23.82 49.98
C LEU A 646 31.16 -24.81 49.30
N ASP A 647 29.86 -24.55 49.38
CA ASP A 647 28.77 -25.34 48.78
C ASP A 647 28.72 -25.17 47.25
N HIS A 648 29.10 -24.00 46.74
CA HIS A 648 29.15 -23.70 45.32
C HIS A 648 30.40 -22.87 44.94
N PRO A 649 31.59 -23.48 44.89
CA PRO A 649 32.86 -22.77 44.73
C PRO A 649 33.06 -22.12 43.36
N THR A 650 32.28 -22.54 42.35
CA THR A 650 32.35 -22.01 40.98
C THR A 650 31.40 -20.84 40.73
N LEU A 651 30.70 -20.35 41.76
CA LEU A 651 29.70 -19.29 41.64
C LEU A 651 30.17 -17.99 42.29
N CYS A 652 29.74 -16.87 41.69
CA CYS A 652 29.83 -15.55 42.30
C CYS A 652 28.67 -15.30 43.26
N SER A 653 28.79 -14.29 44.13
CA SER A 653 27.82 -13.94 45.18
C SER A 653 26.41 -13.73 44.65
N ARG A 654 26.28 -13.08 43.48
CA ARG A 654 24.98 -12.89 42.81
C ARG A 654 24.32 -14.21 42.46
N CYS A 655 25.08 -15.14 41.87
CA CYS A 655 24.55 -16.44 41.45
C CYS A 655 24.27 -17.35 42.64
N HIS A 656 25.13 -17.32 43.66
CA HIS A 656 24.93 -18.04 44.92
C HIS A 656 23.62 -17.62 45.57
N GLY A 657 23.39 -16.31 45.76
CA GLY A 657 22.16 -15.79 46.36
C GLY A 657 20.87 -16.13 45.60
N VAL A 658 20.94 -16.39 44.28
CA VAL A 658 19.77 -16.84 43.51
C VAL A 658 19.44 -18.31 43.76
N ILE A 659 20.44 -19.15 43.97
CA ILE A 659 20.25 -20.60 44.20
C ILE A 659 19.86 -20.85 45.66
N ASP A 660 20.45 -20.11 46.61
CA ASP A 660 20.17 -20.24 48.04
C ASP A 660 18.70 -19.88 48.39
N LEU A 661 18.09 -18.98 47.60
CA LEU A 661 16.69 -18.59 47.73
C LEU A 661 15.68 -19.58 47.12
N GLN A 662 16.12 -20.64 46.42
CA GLN A 662 15.20 -21.67 45.96
C GLN A 662 14.90 -22.63 47.12
N PRO A 663 13.63 -22.78 47.57
CA PRO A 663 13.31 -23.78 48.58
C PRO A 663 13.72 -25.15 48.06
N GLN A 664 14.55 -25.87 48.82
CA GLN A 664 14.89 -27.26 48.53
C GLN A 664 13.60 -28.01 48.25
N ALA A 665 13.50 -28.60 47.05
CA ALA A 665 12.34 -29.38 46.67
C ALA A 665 12.09 -30.45 47.74
N SER A 666 10.88 -30.45 48.30
CA SER A 666 10.41 -31.52 49.16
C SER A 666 10.59 -32.86 48.43
N PRO A 667 11.03 -33.95 49.10
CA PRO A 667 11.28 -35.26 48.47
C PRO A 667 10.07 -35.84 47.70
N ALA A 668 8.88 -35.26 47.83
CA ALA A 668 7.66 -35.70 47.18
C ALA A 668 7.60 -35.46 45.66
N THR A 669 8.40 -34.55 45.09
CA THR A 669 8.33 -34.24 43.63
C THR A 669 9.26 -35.08 42.75
N ALA A 670 10.20 -35.85 43.34
CA ALA A 670 11.10 -36.72 42.57
C ALA A 670 10.40 -37.97 42.00
N ALA A 671 9.23 -38.36 42.52
CA ALA A 671 8.50 -39.55 42.07
C ALA A 671 7.63 -39.33 40.82
N ALA A 672 7.38 -38.09 40.41
CA ALA A 672 6.50 -37.78 39.27
C ALA A 672 7.23 -37.56 37.93
N ALA A 673 8.56 -37.60 37.91
CA ALA A 673 9.37 -37.34 36.71
C ALA A 673 9.83 -38.62 35.98
N VAL A 674 9.31 -39.79 36.34
CA VAL A 674 9.65 -41.09 35.72
C VAL A 674 8.38 -41.87 35.29
N ALA A 675 7.32 -41.19 34.86
CA ALA A 675 6.14 -41.83 34.27
C ALA A 675 5.73 -41.16 32.96
#